data_AF-A0A7R9BGW4-F1
#
_entry.id   AF-A0A7R9BGW4-F1
#
_cell.length_a   1.000
_cell.length_b   1.000
_cell.length_c   1.000
_cell.angle_alpha   90.00
_cell.angle_beta   90.00
_cell.angle_gamma   90.00
#
_symmetry.space_group_name_H-M   'P 1'
#
loop_
_entity.id
_entity.type
_entity.pdbx_description
1 polymer ?
#
loop_
_entity_poly.entity_id
_entity_poly.type
_entity_poly.pdbx_seq_one_letter_code
_entity_poly.pdbx_strand_id
1 'polypeptide(L)'
;MPLTINGIRLDDTPRDGRSLFLSYPFLKDHASALCALPTKLIGPVGLLYVCQREFAATVPHDKNITLLGTEEATTCHVVVLRHSGSGAVSLGHFDGSCSDEGVISMIQRVQELSLGYPEGRLEVHIVGGFHDGRGRSDEVLVGVLYALHKQPLDVEMVTACFGDVNTTIRGGIPWPIIYGIAVNVKTGEICPATFPEKGPALALRGARTFTGGHHMLDVYDANLGLMRIGPFNYEPLRGVDLWLQQSDDFILQHLSTSPEVEPPHFAMQVRATLKHIQEHPFPSVTLFPDNRPHFYRKDEAGNWIPVRKLKMHGEASFKLSTTIVGHTNDVKCIAFSPSPNGILTASRDKTAKFWALDNNGREYSMAAELSGHKHYVNAVVAIGACEQFPLGAILTGSMDGVVRVYGVGGGDPVRLFEGHKQSVTCLAVSSGGLVLSGSWDFSMKVWLNKEQQPCSKTLVGHTMAVWSVTVMPGDRLFASASADKSIRLWNASDGTCVKTLLGHEDVVRCVVAVSPTELFSAANDSSVRRWNIDGSCLGVYPGHEPFTYCISFWKNGEFATCGEDRVVRVWKNFQVVQNVHLPTLTNWSIACLPNGDFAVGGNDGMVRVFSRSKERWAPAEELQIYEDTLKEVKIQAPELEGLDTDNMPGPEALLNPGMKDGQNRFIKENGVVNLYSWAAAEQKWLLVGSVIGSKPQKKQHLGKEFDYLFDVDLGDNHPKLKLGYNKGEDPWAAAQRFINENELSQDFIDQISNFIVSQTKEVAHLYPSAAAADPFTGGSRYVPGSGVAGGGFSHGGAADPFTGSSGYRPGSGAPTSGSGASAGLGADPFTGSTRYVPAGQVLSTESVAASDFPVQQYLLFTQGNRKAMLDKLLTFQSEMKGEGAVIATVMHVIDAVDSSAVLREPEAVTGVKSLMSLLAWPEEKLLPVLDALRLAVTEKQVNRLMCEVNPDPVVKLFNDHIISSTQSSSTVANTNRMLLLRTVCNLFAHEPGRGLMSNLREQFINTLPNILPADKNTQIATASIFLNFGVQISQMPDSEAKDEMMLHTLRCVLDALGKLVDGEAVYRILAGLGTLIYESDFVSVAAELGVRDGVTKILSGAFPEKVLKCSERILAML
;
A
#
# COMPACT_ATOMS: atom_id res chain seq x y z
N MET A 1 -7.19 30.62 -32.32
CA MET A 1 -8.19 31.69 -32.51
C MET A 1 -9.53 31.04 -32.81
N PRO A 2 -10.37 30.83 -31.77
CA PRO A 2 -11.61 30.03 -31.83
C PRO A 2 -12.91 30.79 -31.51
N LEU A 3 -12.87 31.93 -30.81
CA LEU A 3 -14.11 32.59 -30.37
C LEU A 3 -14.65 33.38 -31.57
N THR A 4 -15.85 33.01 -32.03
CA THR A 4 -16.53 33.64 -33.17
C THR A 4 -17.75 34.43 -32.71
N ILE A 5 -18.03 35.54 -33.41
CA ILE A 5 -19.20 36.37 -33.20
C ILE A 5 -19.81 36.70 -34.55
N ASN A 6 -21.06 36.27 -34.77
CA ASN A 6 -21.74 36.30 -36.05
C ASN A 6 -20.92 35.62 -37.17
N GLY A 7 -20.27 34.49 -36.85
CA GLY A 7 -19.36 33.77 -37.75
C GLY A 7 -18.00 34.43 -38.03
N ILE A 8 -17.72 35.61 -37.45
CA ILE A 8 -16.42 36.29 -37.57
C ILE A 8 -15.53 35.86 -36.41
N ARG A 9 -14.36 35.28 -36.69
CA ARG A 9 -13.34 34.99 -35.67
C ARG A 9 -12.79 36.30 -35.09
N LEU A 10 -12.65 36.36 -33.77
CA LEU A 10 -11.95 37.44 -33.11
C LEU A 10 -10.44 37.31 -33.32
N ASP A 11 -9.76 38.41 -33.65
CA ASP A 11 -8.29 38.48 -33.71
C ASP A 11 -7.68 38.56 -32.30
N ASP A 12 -8.29 39.36 -31.41
CA ASP A 12 -7.88 39.56 -30.01
C ASP A 12 -9.02 39.25 -29.04
N THR A 13 -8.70 38.82 -27.82
CA THR A 13 -9.68 38.71 -26.73
C THR A 13 -10.14 40.10 -26.26
N PRO A 14 -11.45 40.35 -26.07
CA PRO A 14 -11.96 41.59 -25.48
C PRO A 14 -11.35 41.86 -24.10
N ARG A 15 -11.08 43.14 -23.79
CA ARG A 15 -10.40 43.53 -22.53
C ARG A 15 -11.34 43.62 -21.33
N ASP A 16 -12.62 43.83 -21.59
CA ASP A 16 -13.71 44.01 -20.63
C ASP A 16 -15.06 43.81 -21.35
N GLY A 17 -16.17 43.81 -20.62
CA GLY A 17 -17.49 43.73 -21.25
C GLY A 17 -17.83 44.93 -22.14
N ARG A 18 -17.34 46.13 -21.82
CA ARG A 18 -17.66 47.37 -22.53
C ARG A 18 -17.09 47.39 -23.96
N SER A 19 -15.84 47.00 -24.12
CA SER A 19 -15.13 46.89 -25.40
C SER A 19 -15.77 45.84 -26.31
N LEU A 20 -16.25 44.72 -25.76
CA LEU A 20 -17.05 43.74 -26.51
C LEU A 20 -18.33 44.39 -27.06
N PHE A 21 -19.13 45.03 -26.21
CA PHE A 21 -20.41 45.62 -26.63
C PHE A 21 -20.27 46.88 -27.51
N LEU A 22 -19.11 47.54 -27.50
CA LEU A 22 -18.79 48.62 -28.45
C LEU A 22 -18.49 48.05 -29.85
N SER A 23 -17.78 46.92 -29.92
CA SER A 23 -17.46 46.22 -31.17
C SER A 23 -18.67 45.45 -31.75
N TYR A 24 -19.54 44.92 -30.89
CA TYR A 24 -20.71 44.10 -31.28
C TYR A 24 -22.00 44.59 -30.60
N PRO A 25 -22.58 45.72 -31.04
CA PRO A 25 -23.71 46.35 -30.35
C PRO A 25 -24.98 45.48 -30.25
N PHE A 26 -25.24 44.61 -31.23
CA PHE A 26 -26.42 43.74 -31.26
C PHE A 26 -26.50 42.76 -30.07
N LEU A 27 -25.37 42.42 -29.45
CA LEU A 27 -25.35 41.61 -28.24
C LEU A 27 -26.07 42.30 -27.06
N LYS A 28 -26.15 43.64 -27.05
CA LYS A 28 -26.95 44.39 -26.08
C LYS A 28 -28.45 44.15 -26.25
N ASP A 29 -28.92 43.94 -27.48
CA ASP A 29 -30.33 43.68 -27.76
C ASP A 29 -30.72 42.27 -27.28
N HIS A 30 -29.82 41.29 -27.48
CA HIS A 30 -29.98 39.93 -26.92
C HIS A 30 -29.99 39.96 -25.39
N ALA A 31 -29.08 40.70 -24.75
CA ALA A 31 -29.04 40.88 -23.30
C ALA A 31 -30.33 41.55 -22.78
N SER A 32 -30.77 42.64 -23.42
CA SER A 32 -31.98 43.37 -23.04
C SER A 32 -33.23 42.51 -23.16
N ALA A 33 -33.33 41.68 -24.20
CA ALA A 33 -34.41 40.71 -24.34
C ALA A 33 -34.42 39.66 -23.22
N LEU A 34 -33.24 39.17 -22.80
CA LEU A 34 -33.11 38.21 -21.69
C LEU A 34 -33.46 38.86 -20.35
N CYS A 35 -32.97 40.07 -20.07
CA CYS A 35 -33.27 40.84 -18.86
C CYS A 35 -34.74 41.26 -18.75
N ALA A 36 -35.47 41.35 -19.86
CA ALA A 36 -36.90 41.65 -19.87
C ALA A 36 -37.79 40.43 -19.55
N LEU A 37 -37.24 39.21 -19.52
CA LEU A 37 -38.01 38.01 -19.16
C LEU A 37 -38.27 37.96 -17.65
N PRO A 38 -39.48 37.55 -17.20
CA PRO A 38 -39.77 37.38 -15.79
C PRO A 38 -39.01 36.18 -15.22
N THR A 39 -38.42 36.34 -14.03
CA THR A 39 -37.76 35.26 -13.29
C THR A 39 -38.72 34.12 -13.00
N LYS A 40 -38.42 32.92 -13.50
CA LYS A 40 -39.24 31.72 -13.29
C LYS A 40 -38.86 31.02 -12.00
N LEU A 41 -39.87 30.60 -11.23
CA LEU A 41 -39.68 29.68 -10.10
C LEU A 41 -39.56 28.25 -10.65
N ILE A 42 -38.40 27.61 -10.47
CA ILE A 42 -38.13 26.26 -10.99
C ILE A 42 -38.11 25.26 -9.84
N GLY A 43 -39.01 24.27 -9.88
CA GLY A 43 -39.08 23.17 -8.92
C GLY A 43 -38.05 22.05 -9.20
N PRO A 44 -37.97 21.03 -8.32
CA PRO A 44 -36.95 19.98 -8.40
C PRO A 44 -37.11 18.98 -9.56
N VAL A 45 -38.32 18.87 -10.12
CA VAL A 45 -38.67 17.87 -11.15
C VAL A 45 -37.89 18.13 -12.44
N GLY A 46 -37.04 17.17 -12.83
CA GLY A 46 -36.18 17.30 -14.01
C GLY A 46 -35.02 18.29 -13.88
N LEU A 47 -34.87 18.94 -12.72
CA LEU A 47 -33.80 19.91 -12.44
C LEU A 47 -32.50 19.21 -11.99
N LEU A 48 -31.40 19.59 -12.63
CA LEU A 48 -30.04 19.46 -12.09
C LEU A 48 -29.51 20.86 -11.77
N TYR A 49 -29.34 21.13 -10.47
CA TYR A 49 -28.78 22.39 -9.98
C TYR A 49 -27.27 22.31 -9.85
N VAL A 50 -26.56 23.24 -10.49
CA VAL A 50 -25.10 23.37 -10.52
C VAL A 50 -24.68 24.46 -9.54
N CYS A 51 -23.77 24.17 -8.61
CA CYS A 51 -23.24 25.16 -7.67
C CYS A 51 -22.03 25.91 -8.24
N GLN A 52 -21.63 26.98 -7.57
CA GLN A 52 -20.38 27.68 -7.83
C GLN A 52 -19.17 26.72 -7.83
N ARG A 53 -18.34 26.82 -8.87
CA ARG A 53 -17.17 25.96 -9.14
C ARG A 53 -17.50 24.48 -9.44
N GLU A 54 -18.69 24.26 -10.00
CA GLU A 54 -19.13 23.02 -10.63
C GLU A 54 -19.61 23.28 -12.08
N PHE A 55 -19.65 22.22 -12.87
CA PHE A 55 -20.41 22.18 -14.12
C PHE A 55 -21.16 20.85 -14.26
N ALA A 56 -22.11 20.79 -15.18
CA ALA A 56 -22.74 19.55 -15.61
C ALA A 56 -22.95 19.59 -17.12
N ALA A 57 -22.99 18.41 -17.76
CA ALA A 57 -23.35 18.27 -19.16
C ALA A 57 -24.38 17.14 -19.37
N THR A 58 -25.34 17.35 -20.26
CA THR A 58 -26.35 16.34 -20.62
C THR A 58 -26.90 16.57 -22.04
N VAL A 59 -27.86 15.77 -22.46
CA VAL A 59 -28.34 15.62 -23.83
C VAL A 59 -29.88 15.56 -23.89
N PRO A 60 -30.54 15.96 -24.99
CA PRO A 60 -32.01 16.03 -25.10
C PRO A 60 -32.76 14.70 -24.86
N HIS A 61 -32.05 13.57 -24.93
CA HIS A 61 -32.57 12.23 -24.73
C HIS A 61 -32.31 11.65 -23.33
N ASP A 62 -31.65 12.38 -22.44
CA ASP A 62 -31.63 12.06 -21.01
C ASP A 62 -33.07 12.10 -20.47
N LYS A 63 -33.45 11.05 -19.73
CA LYS A 63 -34.79 10.89 -19.16
C LYS A 63 -34.92 11.52 -17.78
N ASN A 64 -33.79 11.82 -17.14
CA ASN A 64 -33.73 12.29 -15.75
C ASN A 64 -33.69 13.82 -15.66
N ILE A 65 -32.96 14.45 -16.57
CA ILE A 65 -32.70 15.90 -16.57
C ILE A 65 -33.33 16.56 -17.80
N THR A 66 -34.18 17.56 -17.54
CA THR A 66 -34.80 18.41 -18.56
C THR A 66 -34.39 19.88 -18.42
N LEU A 67 -33.88 20.26 -17.24
CA LEU A 67 -33.42 21.61 -16.90
C LEU A 67 -32.05 21.55 -16.23
N LEU A 68 -31.08 22.29 -16.76
CA LEU A 68 -29.89 22.71 -16.01
C LEU A 68 -30.19 24.07 -15.37
N GLY A 69 -29.73 24.31 -14.15
CA GLY A 69 -29.96 25.59 -13.46
C GLY A 69 -28.89 25.97 -12.46
N THR A 70 -28.74 27.28 -12.23
CA THR A 70 -27.89 27.85 -11.18
C THR A 70 -28.39 29.25 -10.80
N GLU A 71 -28.21 29.65 -9.54
CA GLU A 71 -28.45 31.02 -9.06
C GLU A 71 -27.26 31.50 -8.22
N GLU A 72 -27.41 32.65 -7.54
CA GLU A 72 -26.37 33.31 -6.73
C GLU A 72 -25.16 33.83 -7.52
N ALA A 73 -25.31 34.03 -8.83
CA ALA A 73 -24.29 34.63 -9.67
C ALA A 73 -24.24 36.16 -9.48
N THR A 74 -23.58 36.63 -8.41
CA THR A 74 -23.35 38.06 -8.14
C THR A 74 -22.21 38.61 -9.00
N THR A 75 -20.94 38.45 -8.59
CA THR A 75 -19.75 38.73 -9.42
C THR A 75 -19.38 37.55 -10.32
N CYS A 76 -19.91 36.36 -10.03
CA CYS A 76 -19.71 35.14 -10.79
C CYS A 76 -20.38 35.19 -12.17
N HIS A 77 -19.88 34.38 -13.10
CA HIS A 77 -20.42 34.24 -14.45
C HIS A 77 -20.88 32.81 -14.70
N VAL A 78 -22.10 32.66 -15.19
CA VAL A 78 -22.64 31.38 -15.67
C VAL A 78 -22.33 31.26 -17.15
N VAL A 79 -21.70 30.15 -17.53
CA VAL A 79 -21.42 29.80 -18.93
C VAL A 79 -22.31 28.63 -19.30
N VAL A 80 -23.00 28.75 -20.43
CA VAL A 80 -23.75 27.67 -21.06
C VAL A 80 -23.11 27.40 -22.40
N LEU A 81 -22.69 26.15 -22.63
CA LEU A 81 -22.13 25.68 -23.89
C LEU A 81 -23.07 24.66 -24.50
N ARG A 82 -23.43 24.81 -25.77
CA ARG A 82 -24.34 23.91 -26.48
C ARG A 82 -23.75 23.50 -27.82
N HIS A 83 -23.89 22.23 -28.19
CA HIS A 83 -23.68 21.79 -29.57
C HIS A 83 -25.03 21.76 -30.30
N SER A 84 -25.18 22.58 -31.34
CA SER A 84 -26.49 22.85 -31.95
C SER A 84 -27.11 21.67 -32.71
N GLY A 85 -26.31 20.71 -33.20
CA GLY A 85 -26.81 19.55 -33.94
C GLY A 85 -27.21 18.35 -33.07
N SER A 86 -26.41 18.02 -32.04
CA SER A 86 -26.73 16.96 -31.06
C SER A 86 -27.70 17.43 -29.98
N GLY A 87 -27.77 18.76 -29.76
CA GLY A 87 -28.46 19.38 -28.65
C GLY A 87 -27.76 19.18 -27.31
N ALA A 88 -26.57 18.54 -27.27
CA ALA A 88 -25.78 18.39 -26.05
C ALA A 88 -25.50 19.76 -25.44
N VAL A 89 -25.73 19.90 -24.14
CA VAL A 89 -25.62 21.17 -23.42
C VAL A 89 -24.92 20.98 -22.08
N SER A 90 -24.07 21.95 -21.74
CA SER A 90 -23.41 22.06 -20.46
C SER A 90 -23.64 23.43 -19.85
N LEU A 91 -23.77 23.48 -18.52
CA LEU A 91 -23.84 24.69 -17.72
C LEU A 91 -22.77 24.61 -16.63
N GLY A 92 -21.98 25.66 -16.47
CA GLY A 92 -20.96 25.81 -15.43
C GLY A 92 -21.02 27.18 -14.76
N HIS A 93 -20.72 27.24 -13.46
CA HIS A 93 -20.77 28.47 -12.66
C HIS A 93 -19.35 28.89 -12.24
N PHE A 94 -18.83 29.95 -12.84
CA PHE A 94 -17.44 30.42 -12.72
C PHE A 94 -17.32 31.59 -11.73
N ASP A 95 -16.38 31.49 -10.80
CA ASP A 95 -16.08 32.52 -9.78
C ASP A 95 -14.70 33.17 -9.95
N GLY A 96 -14.03 32.90 -11.08
CA GLY A 96 -12.65 33.32 -11.36
C GLY A 96 -11.60 32.28 -10.97
N SER A 97 -11.96 31.24 -10.22
CA SER A 97 -11.09 30.10 -9.97
C SER A 97 -11.17 29.13 -11.14
N CYS A 98 -10.01 28.72 -11.67
CA CYS A 98 -9.88 27.60 -12.61
C CYS A 98 -10.70 27.77 -13.91
N SER A 99 -10.87 29.01 -14.39
CA SER A 99 -11.69 29.31 -15.57
C SER A 99 -11.17 28.66 -16.85
N ASP A 100 -9.86 28.48 -16.98
CA ASP A 100 -9.21 27.77 -18.08
C ASP A 100 -9.53 26.27 -18.07
N GLU A 101 -9.27 25.59 -16.96
CA GLU A 101 -9.60 24.17 -16.76
C GLU A 101 -11.10 23.90 -16.95
N GLY A 102 -11.95 24.77 -16.40
CA GLY A 102 -13.41 24.63 -16.48
C GLY A 102 -13.96 24.74 -17.88
N VAL A 103 -13.52 25.74 -18.66
CA VAL A 103 -13.94 25.88 -20.06
C VAL A 103 -13.43 24.72 -20.92
N ILE A 104 -12.19 24.28 -20.73
CA ILE A 104 -11.64 23.10 -21.44
C ILE A 104 -12.49 21.85 -21.14
N SER A 105 -12.77 21.59 -19.87
CA SER A 105 -13.54 20.43 -19.42
C SER A 105 -14.98 20.44 -19.94
N MET A 106 -15.65 21.60 -19.91
CA MET A 106 -17.00 21.76 -20.48
C MET A 106 -17.02 21.49 -21.99
N ILE A 107 -16.05 22.00 -22.74
CA ILE A 107 -15.96 21.79 -24.19
C ILE A 107 -15.73 20.31 -24.50
N GLN A 108 -14.75 19.68 -23.86
CA GLN A 108 -14.49 18.26 -24.05
C GLN A 108 -15.75 17.43 -23.78
N ARG A 109 -16.46 17.72 -22.67
CA ARG A 109 -17.66 16.97 -22.28
C ARG A 109 -18.81 17.14 -23.28
N VAL A 110 -19.03 18.35 -23.80
CA VAL A 110 -20.04 18.60 -24.85
C VAL A 110 -19.65 17.92 -26.17
N GLN A 111 -18.36 17.86 -26.51
CA GLN A 111 -17.89 17.11 -27.69
C GLN A 111 -18.10 15.60 -27.55
N GLU A 112 -17.74 15.00 -26.40
CA GLU A 112 -17.98 13.58 -26.11
C GLU A 112 -19.46 13.21 -26.27
N LEU A 113 -20.35 14.03 -25.70
CA LEU A 113 -21.81 13.86 -25.81
C LEU A 113 -22.38 14.17 -27.20
N SER A 114 -21.56 14.71 -28.11
CA SER A 114 -21.94 15.03 -29.50
C SER A 114 -21.32 14.09 -30.53
N LEU A 115 -20.56 13.07 -30.10
CA LEU A 115 -20.02 12.05 -31.00
C LEU A 115 -21.13 11.39 -31.82
N GLY A 116 -20.94 11.32 -33.14
CA GLY A 116 -21.95 10.84 -34.09
C GLY A 116 -22.81 11.93 -34.74
N TYR A 117 -22.72 13.18 -34.29
CA TYR A 117 -23.41 14.33 -34.89
C TYR A 117 -22.38 15.28 -35.55
N PRO A 118 -21.98 15.02 -36.82
CA PRO A 118 -20.98 15.85 -37.52
C PRO A 118 -21.55 17.21 -37.98
N GLU A 119 -22.87 17.35 -38.01
CA GLU A 119 -23.54 18.63 -38.28
C GLU A 119 -23.80 19.38 -36.96
N GLY A 120 -23.59 20.68 -36.97
CA GLY A 120 -23.74 21.56 -35.81
C GLY A 120 -22.55 22.50 -35.63
N ARG A 121 -22.61 23.33 -34.59
CA ARG A 121 -21.50 24.14 -34.08
C ARG A 121 -21.58 24.23 -32.56
N LEU A 122 -20.48 24.61 -31.92
CA LEU A 122 -20.50 25.00 -30.51
C LEU A 122 -21.03 26.44 -30.39
N GLU A 123 -21.98 26.64 -29.49
CA GLU A 123 -22.62 27.91 -29.15
C GLU A 123 -22.38 28.20 -27.67
N VAL A 124 -21.97 29.41 -27.33
CA VAL A 124 -21.74 29.84 -25.95
C VAL A 124 -22.64 31.02 -25.57
N HIS A 125 -23.18 30.92 -24.36
CA HIS A 125 -23.96 31.96 -23.70
C HIS A 125 -23.30 32.27 -22.36
N ILE A 126 -23.09 33.55 -22.05
CA ILE A 126 -22.49 34.00 -20.79
C ILE A 126 -23.47 34.98 -20.12
N VAL A 127 -23.86 34.68 -18.88
CA VAL A 127 -24.81 35.47 -18.08
C VAL A 127 -24.33 35.56 -16.64
N GLY A 128 -24.35 36.74 -16.02
CA GLY A 128 -23.88 36.96 -14.65
C GLY A 128 -23.00 38.19 -14.55
N GLY A 129 -22.45 38.48 -13.37
CA GLY A 129 -21.67 39.70 -13.14
C GLY A 129 -22.51 40.99 -13.22
N PHE A 130 -21.98 42.08 -12.70
CA PHE A 130 -22.56 43.41 -12.80
C PHE A 130 -21.43 44.46 -12.73
N HIS A 131 -21.77 45.75 -12.79
CA HIS A 131 -20.79 46.81 -12.57
C HIS A 131 -20.49 46.96 -11.07
N ASP A 132 -19.70 46.03 -10.52
CA ASP A 132 -19.28 46.05 -9.12
C ASP A 132 -18.11 47.01 -8.88
N GLY A 133 -18.12 47.69 -7.73
CA GLY A 133 -17.09 48.68 -7.37
C GLY A 133 -15.69 48.11 -7.11
N ARG A 134 -15.50 46.78 -7.17
CA ARG A 134 -14.22 46.09 -6.99
C ARG A 134 -13.65 45.55 -8.31
N GLY A 135 -14.37 45.66 -9.43
CA GLY A 135 -13.98 45.14 -10.75
C GLY A 135 -13.98 43.61 -10.86
N ARG A 136 -14.52 42.88 -9.86
CA ARG A 136 -14.43 41.41 -9.80
C ARG A 136 -15.18 40.73 -10.93
N SER A 137 -16.31 41.28 -11.35
CA SER A 137 -17.10 40.74 -12.46
C SER A 137 -16.30 40.75 -13.77
N ASP A 138 -15.63 41.86 -14.09
CA ASP A 138 -14.79 41.95 -15.29
C ASP A 138 -13.55 41.03 -15.21
N GLU A 139 -12.93 40.86 -14.03
CA GLU A 139 -11.84 39.87 -13.84
C GLU A 139 -12.27 38.44 -14.18
N VAL A 140 -13.42 38.00 -13.66
CA VAL A 140 -13.99 36.66 -13.94
C VAL A 140 -14.34 36.51 -15.42
N LEU A 141 -14.97 37.53 -16.01
CA LEU A 141 -15.35 37.56 -17.42
C LEU A 141 -14.14 37.42 -18.34
N VAL A 142 -13.08 38.19 -18.11
CA VAL A 142 -11.85 38.16 -18.92
C VAL A 142 -11.19 36.78 -18.84
N GLY A 143 -11.16 36.15 -17.65
CA GLY A 143 -10.68 34.78 -17.48
C GLY A 143 -11.44 33.76 -18.35
N VAL A 144 -12.78 33.84 -18.36
CA VAL A 144 -13.64 32.97 -19.18
C VAL A 144 -13.48 33.25 -20.68
N LEU A 145 -13.48 34.52 -21.10
CA LEU A 145 -13.32 34.91 -22.51
C LEU A 145 -11.94 34.48 -23.05
N TYR A 146 -10.89 34.62 -22.25
CA TYR A 146 -9.54 34.18 -22.61
C TYR A 146 -9.43 32.65 -22.70
N ALA A 147 -10.07 31.93 -21.78
CA ALA A 147 -10.15 30.47 -21.82
C ALA A 147 -10.90 29.95 -23.05
N LEU A 148 -12.03 30.58 -23.41
CA LEU A 148 -12.75 30.30 -24.65
C LEU A 148 -11.90 30.63 -25.88
N HIS A 149 -11.20 31.78 -25.89
CA HIS A 149 -10.32 32.19 -27.00
C HIS A 149 -9.03 31.33 -27.13
N LYS A 150 -8.71 30.46 -26.17
CA LYS A 150 -7.55 29.55 -26.26
C LYS A 150 -7.80 28.21 -26.95
N GLN A 151 -9.07 27.87 -27.17
CA GLN A 151 -9.49 26.58 -27.72
C GLN A 151 -9.05 26.36 -29.18
N PRO A 152 -8.99 25.09 -29.64
CA PRO A 152 -8.69 24.77 -31.03
C PRO A 152 -9.93 24.71 -31.96
N LEU A 153 -11.15 24.86 -31.41
CA LEU A 153 -12.43 24.65 -32.08
C LEU A 153 -13.22 25.96 -32.13
N ASP A 154 -13.92 26.25 -33.23
CA ASP A 154 -14.77 27.44 -33.28
C ASP A 154 -15.94 27.34 -32.28
N VAL A 155 -16.10 28.39 -31.47
CA VAL A 155 -17.18 28.55 -30.48
C VAL A 155 -17.89 29.88 -30.74
N GLU A 156 -19.16 29.82 -31.11
CA GLU A 156 -19.97 30.99 -31.49
C GLU A 156 -20.64 31.63 -30.27
N MET A 157 -20.37 32.90 -30.00
CA MET A 157 -21.03 33.65 -28.93
C MET A 157 -22.44 34.09 -29.34
N VAL A 158 -23.45 33.49 -28.72
CA VAL A 158 -24.87 33.76 -29.01
C VAL A 158 -25.49 34.75 -28.02
N THR A 159 -25.07 34.72 -26.75
CA THR A 159 -25.60 35.61 -25.70
C THR A 159 -24.49 36.10 -24.78
N ALA A 160 -24.46 37.40 -24.54
CA ALA A 160 -23.53 38.08 -23.64
C ALA A 160 -24.32 39.04 -22.75
N CYS A 161 -24.57 38.66 -21.50
CA CYS A 161 -25.43 39.39 -20.57
C CYS A 161 -24.73 39.59 -19.21
N PHE A 162 -23.82 40.56 -19.16
CA PHE A 162 -22.92 40.80 -18.04
C PHE A 162 -22.49 42.28 -17.95
N GLY A 163 -21.89 42.68 -16.84
CA GLY A 163 -21.42 44.06 -16.64
C GLY A 163 -22.58 45.06 -16.72
N ASP A 164 -22.40 46.17 -17.45
CA ASP A 164 -23.40 47.25 -17.55
C ASP A 164 -24.79 46.75 -17.99
N VAL A 165 -24.90 45.79 -18.92
CA VAL A 165 -26.22 45.32 -19.41
C VAL A 165 -26.96 44.41 -18.44
N ASN A 166 -26.24 43.82 -17.46
CA ASN A 166 -26.84 43.10 -16.35
C ASN A 166 -26.93 43.97 -15.08
N THR A 167 -26.73 45.29 -15.16
CA THR A 167 -26.71 46.18 -13.99
C THR A 167 -27.97 47.05 -13.88
N THR A 168 -28.53 47.15 -12.69
CA THR A 168 -29.55 48.14 -12.32
C THR A 168 -29.13 48.90 -11.06
N ILE A 169 -29.53 50.17 -10.91
CA ILE A 169 -29.14 50.99 -9.74
C ILE A 169 -30.32 51.08 -8.78
N ARG A 170 -30.12 50.67 -7.52
CA ARG A 170 -31.11 50.73 -6.43
C ARG A 170 -30.49 51.46 -5.24
N GLY A 171 -31.07 52.60 -4.85
CA GLY A 171 -30.56 53.40 -3.73
C GLY A 171 -29.13 53.96 -3.94
N GLY A 172 -28.66 54.06 -5.19
CA GLY A 172 -27.28 54.45 -5.52
C GLY A 172 -26.29 53.28 -5.61
N ILE A 173 -26.67 52.09 -5.16
CA ILE A 173 -25.87 50.86 -5.25
C ILE A 173 -26.17 50.19 -6.60
N PRO A 174 -25.15 49.67 -7.34
CA PRO A 174 -25.36 48.84 -8.52
C PRO A 174 -25.68 47.39 -8.12
N TRP A 175 -26.69 46.79 -8.74
CA TRP A 175 -27.19 45.43 -8.49
C TRP A 175 -27.22 44.62 -9.80
N PRO A 176 -26.94 43.31 -9.77
CA PRO A 176 -27.24 42.45 -10.91
C PRO A 176 -28.75 42.36 -11.16
N ILE A 177 -29.16 42.30 -12.43
CA ILE A 177 -30.55 42.10 -12.85
C ILE A 177 -30.88 40.60 -12.79
N ILE A 178 -30.04 39.77 -13.41
CA ILE A 178 -30.15 38.32 -13.43
C ILE A 178 -29.13 37.73 -12.44
N TYR A 179 -29.65 37.12 -11.38
CA TYR A 179 -28.88 36.36 -10.38
C TYR A 179 -28.75 34.87 -10.72
N GLY A 180 -29.59 34.35 -11.61
CA GLY A 180 -29.70 32.92 -11.90
C GLY A 180 -30.45 32.64 -13.18
N ILE A 181 -30.11 31.52 -13.81
CA ILE A 181 -30.70 31.09 -15.09
C ILE A 181 -31.05 29.61 -15.06
N ALA A 182 -32.08 29.25 -15.83
CA ALA A 182 -32.39 27.88 -16.20
C ALA A 182 -32.24 27.71 -17.72
N VAL A 183 -31.73 26.54 -18.12
CA VAL A 183 -31.55 26.14 -19.51
C VAL A 183 -32.37 24.89 -19.77
N ASN A 184 -33.28 24.94 -20.75
CA ASN A 184 -34.03 23.78 -21.20
C ASN A 184 -33.13 22.87 -22.04
N VAL A 185 -32.90 21.64 -21.61
CA VAL A 185 -31.98 20.71 -22.27
C VAL A 185 -32.42 20.37 -23.70
N LYS A 186 -33.73 20.38 -23.98
CA LYS A 186 -34.28 20.03 -25.30
C LYS A 186 -34.26 21.22 -26.27
N THR A 187 -34.73 22.39 -25.83
CA THR A 187 -34.83 23.57 -26.71
C THR A 187 -33.55 24.42 -26.70
N GLY A 188 -32.75 24.34 -25.65
CA GLY A 188 -31.61 25.21 -25.35
C GLY A 188 -31.99 26.63 -24.96
N GLU A 189 -33.27 26.90 -24.75
CA GLU A 189 -33.75 28.20 -24.30
C GLU A 189 -33.23 28.51 -22.90
N ILE A 190 -32.72 29.73 -22.73
CA ILE A 190 -32.25 30.26 -21.45
C ILE A 190 -33.28 31.27 -20.93
N CYS A 191 -33.58 31.23 -19.64
CA CYS A 191 -34.40 32.24 -18.99
C CYS A 191 -33.94 32.53 -17.55
N PRO A 192 -34.16 33.76 -17.03
CA PRO A 192 -33.93 34.07 -15.63
C PRO A 192 -34.74 33.14 -14.72
N ALA A 193 -34.12 32.61 -13.67
CA ALA A 193 -34.73 31.60 -12.81
C ALA A 193 -34.26 31.69 -11.35
N THR A 194 -35.06 31.12 -10.45
CA THR A 194 -34.71 30.90 -9.04
C THR A 194 -35.20 29.53 -8.55
N PHE A 195 -34.47 28.94 -7.60
CA PHE A 195 -34.49 27.51 -7.29
C PHE A 195 -34.66 27.26 -5.77
N PRO A 196 -35.88 26.96 -5.30
CA PRO A 196 -36.11 26.61 -3.89
C PRO A 196 -35.37 25.34 -3.43
N GLU A 197 -35.08 24.43 -4.36
CA GLU A 197 -34.40 23.16 -4.10
C GLU A 197 -33.13 23.02 -4.96
N LYS A 198 -31.97 23.19 -4.33
CA LYS A 198 -30.63 23.18 -4.97
C LYS A 198 -29.99 21.78 -5.10
N GLY A 199 -30.81 20.74 -4.99
CA GLY A 199 -30.38 19.34 -5.02
C GLY A 199 -29.65 18.87 -3.75
N PRO A 200 -29.05 17.67 -3.79
CA PRO A 200 -28.49 17.02 -2.62
C PRO A 200 -27.13 17.60 -2.20
N ALA A 201 -26.73 17.28 -0.96
CA ALA A 201 -25.39 17.51 -0.42
C ALA A 201 -24.88 18.97 -0.54
N LEU A 202 -25.79 19.96 -0.50
CA LEU A 202 -25.46 21.38 -0.71
C LEU A 202 -24.34 21.88 0.23
N ALA A 203 -24.42 21.60 1.54
CA ALA A 203 -23.40 22.02 2.50
C ALA A 203 -22.02 21.34 2.27
N LEU A 204 -22.00 20.11 1.74
CA LEU A 204 -20.78 19.37 1.40
C LEU A 204 -20.12 19.92 0.11
N ARG A 205 -20.95 20.24 -0.90
CA ARG A 205 -20.53 20.91 -2.14
C ARG A 205 -20.00 22.32 -1.85
N GLY A 206 -20.73 23.07 -1.02
CA GLY A 206 -20.28 24.37 -0.49
C GLY A 206 -18.97 24.26 0.29
N ALA A 207 -18.84 23.25 1.17
CA ALA A 207 -17.65 23.07 2.00
C ALA A 207 -16.39 22.91 1.14
N ARG A 208 -16.44 22.09 0.08
CA ARG A 208 -15.36 21.97 -0.93
C ARG A 208 -14.97 23.33 -1.53
N THR A 209 -15.92 24.16 -1.91
CA THR A 209 -15.65 25.46 -2.53
C THR A 209 -15.05 26.44 -1.51
N PHE A 210 -15.57 26.46 -0.28
CA PHE A 210 -15.10 27.30 0.83
C PHE A 210 -13.72 26.92 1.37
N THR A 211 -13.36 25.64 1.36
CA THR A 211 -12.02 25.17 1.79
C THR A 211 -10.98 25.19 0.66
N GLY A 212 -11.30 25.83 -0.48
CA GLY A 212 -10.33 26.13 -1.52
C GLY A 212 -10.18 25.08 -2.63
N GLY A 213 -11.18 24.24 -2.90
CA GLY A 213 -11.11 23.26 -3.99
C GLY A 213 -10.70 23.88 -5.34
N HIS A 214 -9.51 23.49 -5.84
CA HIS A 214 -8.79 24.14 -6.95
C HIS A 214 -9.13 23.61 -8.36
N HIS A 215 -10.34 23.09 -8.58
CA HIS A 215 -10.74 22.49 -9.86
C HIS A 215 -12.19 22.83 -10.21
N MET A 216 -12.56 22.74 -11.49
CA MET A 216 -13.96 22.84 -11.93
C MET A 216 -14.54 21.42 -12.06
N LEU A 217 -15.60 21.09 -11.32
CA LEU A 217 -16.03 19.70 -11.15
C LEU A 217 -17.28 19.34 -11.96
N ASP A 218 -17.19 18.29 -12.80
CA ASP A 218 -18.35 17.67 -13.44
C ASP A 218 -19.15 16.87 -12.40
N VAL A 219 -20.37 17.31 -12.10
CA VAL A 219 -21.24 16.64 -11.12
C VAL A 219 -22.16 15.57 -11.72
N TYR A 220 -22.18 15.34 -13.05
CA TYR A 220 -23.24 14.52 -13.65
C TYR A 220 -22.84 13.62 -14.82
N ASP A 221 -23.16 12.33 -14.70
CA ASP A 221 -23.04 11.35 -15.78
C ASP A 221 -24.39 11.12 -16.46
N ALA A 222 -24.59 11.78 -17.61
CA ALA A 222 -25.79 11.67 -18.43
C ALA A 222 -26.00 10.27 -19.04
N ASN A 223 -24.95 9.44 -19.18
CA ASN A 223 -25.09 8.07 -19.68
C ASN A 223 -25.71 7.15 -18.61
N LEU A 224 -25.38 7.39 -17.34
CA LEU A 224 -25.90 6.61 -16.20
C LEU A 224 -27.14 7.23 -15.54
N GLY A 225 -27.42 8.50 -15.79
CA GLY A 225 -28.50 9.24 -15.12
C GLY A 225 -28.16 9.65 -13.69
N LEU A 226 -26.86 9.82 -13.37
CA LEU A 226 -26.37 9.89 -11.99
C LEU A 226 -25.61 11.19 -11.70
N MET A 227 -25.98 11.83 -10.58
CA MET A 227 -25.19 12.90 -9.98
C MET A 227 -24.13 12.29 -9.06
N ARG A 228 -22.87 12.73 -9.19
CA ARG A 228 -21.71 12.27 -8.43
C ARG A 228 -21.14 13.40 -7.59
N ILE A 229 -21.13 13.21 -6.27
CA ILE A 229 -20.54 14.14 -5.31
C ILE A 229 -19.36 13.47 -4.61
N GLY A 230 -18.14 13.95 -4.89
CA GLY A 230 -16.92 13.50 -4.23
C GLY A 230 -16.18 12.31 -4.88
N PRO A 231 -15.29 11.65 -4.12
CA PRO A 231 -14.89 12.01 -2.75
C PRO A 231 -14.23 13.40 -2.70
N PHE A 232 -14.35 14.10 -1.58
CA PHE A 232 -13.61 15.34 -1.32
C PHE A 232 -12.66 15.13 -0.16
N ASN A 233 -11.49 15.77 -0.23
CA ASN A 233 -10.56 15.91 0.86
C ASN A 233 -10.18 17.39 0.95
N TYR A 234 -10.23 17.97 2.15
CA TYR A 234 -9.82 19.34 2.42
C TYR A 234 -9.17 19.43 3.80
N GLU A 235 -8.36 20.48 4.02
CA GLU A 235 -7.80 20.74 5.35
C GLU A 235 -8.85 21.33 6.30
N PRO A 236 -8.76 21.09 7.63
CA PRO A 236 -9.64 21.72 8.62
C PRO A 236 -9.51 23.25 8.59
N LEU A 237 -10.63 23.94 8.44
CA LEU A 237 -10.67 25.41 8.43
C LEU A 237 -10.34 25.97 9.83
N ARG A 238 -9.14 26.54 9.99
CA ARG A 238 -8.70 27.14 11.26
C ARG A 238 -9.64 28.28 11.68
N GLY A 239 -10.13 28.21 12.91
CA GLY A 239 -11.01 29.24 13.48
C GLY A 239 -12.45 29.20 12.98
N VAL A 240 -12.93 28.08 12.44
CA VAL A 240 -14.35 27.90 12.03
C VAL A 240 -15.34 28.28 13.14
N ASP A 241 -15.02 27.98 14.41
CA ASP A 241 -15.81 28.38 15.58
C ASP A 241 -15.94 29.90 15.72
N LEU A 242 -14.87 30.64 15.42
CA LEU A 242 -14.86 32.11 15.49
C LEU A 242 -15.74 32.68 14.39
N TRP A 243 -15.69 32.13 13.17
CA TRP A 243 -16.57 32.53 12.07
C TRP A 243 -18.05 32.27 12.37
N LEU A 244 -18.37 31.12 12.96
CA LEU A 244 -19.74 30.78 13.38
C LEU A 244 -20.30 31.72 14.46
N GLN A 245 -19.44 32.40 15.23
CA GLN A 245 -19.83 33.38 16.26
C GLN A 245 -19.98 34.82 15.74
N GLN A 246 -19.53 35.14 14.52
CA GLN A 246 -19.64 36.51 13.98
C GLN A 246 -21.08 36.90 13.64
N SER A 247 -21.36 38.19 13.45
CA SER A 247 -22.65 38.68 12.95
C SER A 247 -22.83 38.41 11.45
N ASP A 248 -24.07 38.46 10.95
CA ASP A 248 -24.34 38.28 9.51
C ASP A 248 -23.69 39.38 8.66
N ASP A 249 -23.68 40.63 9.14
CA ASP A 249 -22.96 41.74 8.50
C ASP A 249 -21.46 41.47 8.36
N PHE A 250 -20.83 40.87 9.40
CA PHE A 250 -19.42 40.54 9.37
C PHE A 250 -19.13 39.39 8.40
N ILE A 251 -19.99 38.37 8.37
CA ILE A 251 -19.91 37.26 7.39
C ILE A 251 -20.03 37.82 5.96
N LEU A 252 -21.02 38.68 5.70
CA LEU A 252 -21.18 39.34 4.41
C LEU A 252 -19.91 40.12 4.03
N GLN A 253 -19.41 40.99 4.90
CA GLN A 253 -18.25 41.85 4.60
C GLN A 253 -16.95 41.08 4.26
N HIS A 254 -16.76 39.89 4.84
CA HIS A 254 -15.50 39.14 4.73
C HIS A 254 -15.56 37.86 3.89
N LEU A 255 -16.74 37.26 3.72
CA LEU A 255 -16.92 35.98 2.99
C LEU A 255 -17.74 36.14 1.70
N SER A 256 -18.27 37.33 1.38
CA SER A 256 -18.81 37.67 0.06
C SER A 256 -17.86 38.54 -0.77
N THR A 257 -17.89 38.37 -2.09
CA THR A 257 -17.22 39.25 -3.06
C THR A 257 -17.92 40.61 -3.19
N SER A 258 -19.24 40.66 -3.01
CA SER A 258 -20.12 41.82 -3.18
C SER A 258 -21.18 41.95 -2.05
N PRO A 259 -20.76 42.35 -0.83
CA PRO A 259 -21.59 42.22 0.38
C PRO A 259 -22.94 42.97 0.37
N GLU A 260 -23.05 44.03 -0.43
CA GLU A 260 -24.21 44.92 -0.49
C GLU A 260 -25.39 44.35 -1.32
N VAL A 261 -25.13 43.33 -2.13
CA VAL A 261 -26.09 42.80 -3.14
C VAL A 261 -26.29 41.29 -3.07
N GLU A 262 -25.72 40.63 -2.05
CA GLU A 262 -25.96 39.21 -1.82
C GLU A 262 -27.44 38.91 -1.53
N PRO A 263 -27.95 37.73 -1.92
CA PRO A 263 -29.28 37.31 -1.55
C PRO A 263 -29.48 37.26 -0.02
N PRO A 264 -30.71 37.51 0.50
CA PRO A 264 -30.96 37.64 1.94
C PRO A 264 -30.71 36.37 2.75
N HIS A 265 -30.51 35.22 2.09
CA HIS A 265 -30.19 33.93 2.70
C HIS A 265 -28.69 33.58 2.65
N PHE A 266 -27.82 34.43 2.08
CA PHE A 266 -26.39 34.17 1.91
C PHE A 266 -25.71 33.79 3.25
N ALA A 267 -25.80 34.65 4.27
CA ALA A 267 -25.16 34.41 5.56
C ALA A 267 -25.63 33.10 6.23
N MET A 268 -26.92 32.75 6.06
CA MET A 268 -27.48 31.47 6.55
C MET A 268 -26.84 30.27 5.86
N GLN A 269 -26.67 30.30 4.53
CA GLN A 269 -26.02 29.22 3.78
C GLN A 269 -24.52 29.11 4.11
N VAL A 270 -23.82 30.24 4.28
CA VAL A 270 -22.43 30.26 4.71
C VAL A 270 -22.28 29.63 6.10
N ARG A 271 -23.15 29.98 7.07
CA ARG A 271 -23.15 29.33 8.40
C ARG A 271 -23.42 27.82 8.32
N ALA A 272 -24.37 27.38 7.49
CA ALA A 272 -24.64 25.96 7.29
C ALA A 272 -23.41 25.22 6.73
N THR A 273 -22.69 25.86 5.81
CA THR A 273 -21.45 25.33 5.22
C THR A 273 -20.29 25.29 6.22
N LEU A 274 -20.07 26.37 6.97
CA LEU A 274 -19.06 26.44 8.04
C LEU A 274 -19.33 25.40 9.13
N LYS A 275 -20.59 25.22 9.54
CA LYS A 275 -20.98 24.19 10.50
C LYS A 275 -20.71 22.78 9.96
N HIS A 276 -20.96 22.53 8.67
CA HIS A 276 -20.61 21.25 8.05
C HIS A 276 -19.10 20.99 8.03
N ILE A 277 -18.26 22.02 7.82
CA ILE A 277 -16.79 21.92 7.93
C ILE A 277 -16.37 21.65 9.39
N GLN A 278 -17.03 22.27 10.37
CA GLN A 278 -16.80 22.03 11.81
C GLN A 278 -17.14 20.58 12.22
N GLU A 279 -18.26 20.04 11.73
CA GLU A 279 -18.71 18.66 11.98
C GLU A 279 -17.86 17.62 11.22
N HIS A 280 -17.31 17.98 10.06
CA HIS A 280 -16.53 17.09 9.19
C HIS A 280 -15.18 17.69 8.76
N PRO A 281 -14.24 17.92 9.71
CA PRO A 281 -12.94 18.53 9.41
C PRO A 281 -12.04 17.65 8.52
N PHE A 282 -12.32 16.34 8.45
CA PHE A 282 -11.64 15.36 7.60
C PHE A 282 -12.68 14.56 6.80
N PRO A 283 -13.23 15.10 5.69
CA PRO A 283 -14.35 14.51 4.96
C PRO A 283 -13.99 13.17 4.29
N SER A 284 -12.73 12.98 3.90
CA SER A 284 -12.21 11.73 3.33
C SER A 284 -12.35 10.52 4.26
N VAL A 285 -12.30 10.75 5.57
CA VAL A 285 -12.47 9.70 6.60
C VAL A 285 -13.92 9.64 7.09
N THR A 286 -14.57 10.80 7.28
CA THR A 286 -15.87 10.90 7.96
C THR A 286 -17.09 10.82 7.04
N LEU A 287 -16.96 11.24 5.77
CA LEU A 287 -18.05 11.32 4.80
C LEU A 287 -17.86 10.38 3.60
N PHE A 288 -16.63 10.00 3.28
CA PHE A 288 -16.31 9.17 2.10
C PHE A 288 -15.56 7.88 2.46
N PRO A 289 -16.16 6.96 3.24
CA PRO A 289 -15.52 5.68 3.57
C PRO A 289 -15.10 4.91 2.31
N ASP A 290 -13.94 4.25 2.37
CA ASP A 290 -13.24 3.64 1.23
C ASP A 290 -12.96 4.62 0.06
N ASN A 291 -12.89 5.94 0.32
CA ASN A 291 -12.71 7.00 -0.69
C ASN A 291 -13.79 7.01 -1.80
N ARG A 292 -15.03 6.60 -1.49
CA ARG A 292 -16.12 6.46 -2.47
C ARG A 292 -16.95 7.76 -2.61
N PRO A 293 -17.30 8.20 -3.84
CA PRO A 293 -18.28 9.27 -4.04
C PRO A 293 -19.67 8.92 -3.51
N HIS A 294 -20.42 9.96 -3.13
CA HIS A 294 -21.88 9.87 -3.01
C HIS A 294 -22.52 9.95 -4.39
N PHE A 295 -23.39 8.99 -4.71
CA PHE A 295 -24.18 8.99 -5.93
C PHE A 295 -25.64 9.27 -5.63
N TYR A 296 -26.29 10.05 -6.50
CA TYR A 296 -27.72 10.33 -6.46
C TYR A 296 -28.34 10.07 -7.83
N ARG A 297 -29.58 9.61 -7.84
CA ARG A 297 -30.40 9.45 -9.06
C ARG A 297 -31.73 10.14 -8.88
N LYS A 298 -32.41 10.44 -9.99
CA LYS A 298 -33.82 10.83 -9.94
C LYS A 298 -34.70 9.61 -9.61
N ASP A 299 -35.74 9.83 -8.81
CA ASP A 299 -36.87 8.92 -8.67
C ASP A 299 -37.99 9.27 -9.68
N GLU A 300 -39.09 8.52 -9.67
CA GLU A 300 -40.23 8.73 -10.57
C GLU A 300 -40.96 10.07 -10.33
N ALA A 301 -40.80 10.67 -9.14
CA ALA A 301 -41.31 11.99 -8.81
C ALA A 301 -40.34 13.12 -9.19
N GLY A 302 -39.15 12.80 -9.70
CA GLY A 302 -38.13 13.77 -10.09
C GLY A 302 -37.30 14.31 -8.91
N ASN A 303 -37.30 13.65 -7.75
CA ASN A 303 -36.48 14.00 -6.60
C ASN A 303 -35.12 13.29 -6.62
N TRP A 304 -34.11 13.91 -6.02
CA TRP A 304 -32.78 13.29 -5.89
C TRP A 304 -32.73 12.33 -4.70
N ILE A 305 -32.60 11.03 -4.98
CA ILE A 305 -32.47 9.99 -3.94
C ILE A 305 -31.05 9.40 -3.91
N PRO A 306 -30.49 9.13 -2.71
CA PRO A 306 -29.14 8.58 -2.58
C PRO A 306 -29.09 7.12 -3.07
N VAL A 307 -28.15 6.85 -3.96
CA VAL A 307 -27.90 5.54 -4.55
C VAL A 307 -27.04 4.73 -3.59
N ARG A 308 -27.68 4.09 -2.60
CA ARG A 308 -27.03 3.25 -1.58
C ARG A 308 -26.23 2.06 -2.17
N LYS A 309 -26.49 1.71 -3.44
CA LYS A 309 -25.63 0.90 -4.32
C LYS A 309 -25.85 1.30 -5.76
N LEU A 310 -24.76 1.46 -6.51
CA LEU A 310 -24.77 1.37 -7.97
C LEU A 310 -25.17 -0.05 -8.38
N LYS A 311 -26.46 -0.27 -8.66
CA LYS A 311 -26.84 -1.30 -9.64
C LYS A 311 -26.54 -0.70 -11.01
N MET A 312 -25.41 -1.09 -11.60
CA MET A 312 -25.15 -0.96 -13.03
C MET A 312 -26.15 -1.87 -13.77
N HIS A 313 -27.40 -1.43 -13.92
CA HIS A 313 -28.42 -2.13 -14.69
C HIS A 313 -28.07 -2.03 -16.18
N GLY A 314 -27.43 -3.06 -16.74
CA GLY A 314 -27.25 -3.16 -18.20
C GLY A 314 -26.17 -4.12 -18.67
N GLU A 315 -25.09 -4.31 -17.91
CA GLU A 315 -23.96 -5.16 -18.33
C GLU A 315 -23.93 -6.49 -17.56
N ALA A 316 -23.74 -7.57 -18.31
CA ALA A 316 -23.61 -8.91 -17.75
C ALA A 316 -22.31 -9.04 -16.94
N SER A 317 -22.37 -9.73 -15.80
CA SER A 317 -21.17 -10.06 -15.02
C SER A 317 -20.24 -10.98 -15.81
N PHE A 318 -18.93 -10.80 -15.62
CA PHE A 318 -17.94 -11.75 -16.07
C PHE A 318 -18.14 -13.11 -15.38
N LYS A 319 -18.27 -14.18 -16.18
CA LYS A 319 -18.26 -15.56 -15.70
C LYS A 319 -17.20 -16.38 -16.42
N LEU A 320 -16.82 -17.51 -15.84
CA LEU A 320 -15.85 -18.42 -16.45
C LEU A 320 -16.33 -18.82 -17.85
N SER A 321 -15.43 -18.72 -18.83
CA SER A 321 -15.62 -19.12 -20.23
C SER A 321 -14.95 -20.48 -20.49
N THR A 322 -13.72 -20.63 -19.99
CA THR A 322 -12.94 -21.87 -20.02
C THR A 322 -11.76 -21.80 -19.03
N THR A 323 -11.22 -22.96 -18.65
CA THR A 323 -9.95 -23.10 -17.92
C THR A 323 -8.93 -23.82 -18.81
N ILE A 324 -7.82 -23.14 -19.09
CA ILE A 324 -6.69 -23.65 -19.87
C ILE A 324 -5.70 -24.32 -18.91
N VAL A 325 -5.41 -25.59 -19.17
CA VAL A 325 -4.49 -26.42 -18.37
C VAL A 325 -3.31 -26.87 -19.23
N GLY A 326 -2.09 -26.78 -18.70
CA GLY A 326 -0.91 -27.35 -19.37
C GLY A 326 0.46 -26.78 -18.98
N HIS A 327 0.52 -25.79 -18.08
CA HIS A 327 1.75 -25.49 -17.35
C HIS A 327 1.83 -26.32 -16.05
N THR A 328 3.04 -26.64 -15.60
CA THR A 328 3.27 -27.44 -14.37
C THR A 328 3.72 -26.61 -13.16
N ASN A 329 3.76 -25.28 -13.32
CA ASN A 329 4.18 -24.32 -12.30
C ASN A 329 3.58 -22.93 -12.58
N ASP A 330 3.77 -21.96 -11.68
CA ASP A 330 3.17 -20.62 -11.73
C ASP A 330 3.17 -20.00 -13.15
N VAL A 331 2.01 -19.52 -13.61
CA VAL A 331 1.92 -18.69 -14.83
C VAL A 331 2.29 -17.26 -14.44
N LYS A 332 3.47 -16.81 -14.86
CA LYS A 332 4.08 -15.53 -14.45
C LYS A 332 3.63 -14.33 -15.26
N CYS A 333 3.35 -14.52 -16.54
CA CYS A 333 2.91 -13.47 -17.45
C CYS A 333 1.94 -14.03 -18.49
N ILE A 334 0.91 -13.23 -18.80
CA ILE A 334 -0.04 -13.46 -19.89
C ILE A 334 0.01 -12.27 -20.84
N ALA A 335 0.05 -12.54 -22.13
CA ALA A 335 -0.07 -11.53 -23.18
C ALA A 335 -1.05 -11.98 -24.28
N PHE A 336 -1.56 -11.00 -25.03
CA PHE A 336 -2.41 -11.27 -26.19
C PHE A 336 -1.57 -11.40 -27.47
N SER A 337 -1.90 -12.39 -28.32
CA SER A 337 -1.36 -12.51 -29.67
C SER A 337 -2.40 -12.01 -30.69
N PRO A 338 -2.12 -10.97 -31.49
CA PRO A 338 -3.05 -10.44 -32.48
C PRO A 338 -3.11 -11.24 -33.78
N SER A 339 -2.04 -11.98 -34.10
CA SER A 339 -1.96 -12.81 -35.30
C SER A 339 -0.95 -13.93 -35.07
N PRO A 340 -1.36 -15.20 -35.17
CA PRO A 340 -2.74 -15.68 -35.03
C PRO A 340 -3.35 -15.29 -33.67
N ASN A 341 -4.67 -15.20 -33.64
CA ASN A 341 -5.45 -14.74 -32.48
C ASN A 341 -5.35 -15.75 -31.32
N GLY A 342 -4.98 -15.30 -30.13
CA GLY A 342 -4.91 -16.19 -28.96
C GLY A 342 -4.17 -15.60 -27.76
N ILE A 343 -3.85 -16.48 -26.81
CA ILE A 343 -3.20 -16.14 -25.55
C ILE A 343 -1.77 -16.68 -25.54
N LEU A 344 -0.83 -15.87 -25.05
CA LEU A 344 0.55 -16.25 -24.74
C LEU A 344 0.71 -16.36 -23.22
N THR A 345 1.38 -17.40 -22.75
CA THR A 345 1.66 -17.62 -21.33
C THR A 345 3.15 -17.90 -21.11
N ALA A 346 3.73 -17.36 -20.04
CA ALA A 346 5.08 -17.68 -19.57
C ALA A 346 5.02 -18.28 -18.16
N SER A 347 5.80 -19.32 -17.88
CA SER A 347 5.76 -20.04 -16.61
C SER A 347 7.13 -20.31 -15.98
N ARG A 348 7.10 -20.52 -14.65
CA ARG A 348 8.20 -21.11 -13.88
C ARG A 348 8.53 -22.56 -14.27
N ASP A 349 7.71 -23.24 -15.07
CA ASP A 349 8.08 -24.54 -15.65
C ASP A 349 9.15 -24.46 -16.76
N LYS A 350 9.69 -23.25 -17.01
CA LYS A 350 10.73 -22.92 -17.99
C LYS A 350 10.24 -22.88 -19.44
N THR A 351 8.93 -22.98 -19.66
CA THR A 351 8.32 -22.83 -20.98
C THR A 351 7.52 -21.52 -21.07
N ALA A 352 7.35 -21.05 -22.30
CA ALA A 352 6.17 -20.29 -22.67
C ALA A 352 5.30 -21.15 -23.59
N LYS A 353 4.01 -20.85 -23.69
CA LYS A 353 3.06 -21.55 -24.58
C LYS A 353 2.20 -20.53 -25.33
N PHE A 354 1.86 -20.86 -26.57
CA PHE A 354 0.87 -20.16 -27.36
C PHE A 354 -0.40 -21.00 -27.46
N TRP A 355 -1.51 -20.38 -27.09
CA TRP A 355 -2.84 -20.96 -27.06
C TRP A 355 -3.68 -20.30 -28.15
N ALA A 356 -3.87 -20.99 -29.27
CA ALA A 356 -4.69 -20.50 -30.37
C ALA A 356 -6.17 -20.54 -29.98
N LEU A 357 -6.87 -19.44 -30.23
CA LEU A 357 -8.31 -19.35 -30.07
C LEU A 357 -9.02 -20.08 -31.22
N ASP A 358 -10.03 -20.86 -30.90
CA ASP A 358 -10.83 -21.60 -31.87
C ASP A 358 -11.74 -20.68 -32.72
N ASN A 359 -12.30 -21.22 -33.80
CA ASN A 359 -13.18 -20.45 -34.69
C ASN A 359 -14.49 -20.01 -34.04
N ASN A 360 -14.95 -20.68 -32.97
CA ASN A 360 -16.14 -20.28 -32.21
C ASN A 360 -15.82 -19.16 -31.20
N GLY A 361 -14.55 -18.81 -31.01
CA GLY A 361 -14.10 -17.72 -30.16
C GLY A 361 -14.23 -18.00 -28.67
N ARG A 362 -14.20 -19.27 -28.25
CA ARG A 362 -14.40 -19.71 -26.85
C ARG A 362 -13.31 -20.65 -26.34
N GLU A 363 -12.89 -21.62 -27.15
CA GLU A 363 -11.93 -22.65 -26.76
C GLU A 363 -10.49 -22.28 -27.14
N TYR A 364 -9.54 -22.71 -26.33
CA TYR A 364 -8.12 -22.45 -26.54
C TYR A 364 -7.35 -23.77 -26.60
N SER A 365 -6.54 -23.94 -27.65
CA SER A 365 -5.73 -25.14 -27.87
C SER A 365 -4.25 -24.79 -27.91
N MET A 366 -3.39 -25.65 -27.34
CA MET A 366 -1.94 -25.44 -27.37
C MET A 366 -1.44 -25.60 -28.81
N ALA A 367 -1.06 -24.48 -29.43
CA ALA A 367 -0.61 -24.42 -30.81
C ALA A 367 0.92 -24.40 -30.93
N ALA A 368 1.62 -23.90 -29.91
CA ALA A 368 3.08 -24.00 -29.82
C ALA A 368 3.55 -24.02 -28.36
N GLU A 369 4.57 -24.83 -28.10
CA GLU A 369 5.40 -24.74 -26.89
C GLU A 369 6.75 -24.09 -27.25
N LEU A 370 7.15 -23.11 -26.43
CA LEU A 370 8.34 -22.32 -26.63
C LEU A 370 9.32 -22.66 -25.49
N SER A 371 10.28 -23.53 -25.81
CA SER A 371 11.23 -24.12 -24.85
C SER A 371 12.68 -23.67 -25.14
N GLY A 372 13.63 -24.11 -24.31
CA GLY A 372 15.05 -23.81 -24.46
C GLY A 372 15.62 -22.76 -23.48
N HIS A 373 14.78 -22.13 -22.64
CA HIS A 373 15.26 -21.38 -21.47
C HIS A 373 15.80 -22.33 -20.39
N LYS A 374 16.86 -21.91 -19.68
CA LYS A 374 17.48 -22.73 -18.61
C LYS A 374 16.73 -22.65 -17.27
N HIS A 375 16.06 -21.53 -17.04
CA HIS A 375 15.36 -21.16 -15.82
C HIS A 375 13.96 -20.59 -16.11
N TYR A 376 13.26 -20.12 -15.09
CA TYR A 376 11.87 -19.62 -15.17
C TYR A 376 11.67 -18.59 -16.28
N VAL A 377 10.58 -18.69 -17.03
CA VAL A 377 10.17 -17.65 -17.98
C VAL A 377 9.22 -16.71 -17.24
N ASN A 378 9.60 -15.43 -17.14
CA ASN A 378 8.87 -14.43 -16.36
C ASN A 378 7.95 -13.59 -17.24
N ALA A 379 8.32 -13.35 -18.50
CA ALA A 379 7.66 -12.43 -19.41
C ALA A 379 7.43 -13.05 -20.77
N VAL A 380 6.32 -12.70 -21.42
CA VAL A 380 6.04 -13.04 -22.82
C VAL A 380 5.33 -11.88 -23.51
N VAL A 381 5.60 -11.65 -24.80
CA VAL A 381 4.92 -10.64 -25.62
C VAL A 381 4.91 -11.05 -27.10
N ALA A 382 3.91 -10.59 -27.86
CA ALA A 382 3.83 -10.76 -29.31
C ALA A 382 4.40 -9.52 -30.05
N ILE A 383 5.10 -9.75 -31.16
CA ILE A 383 5.27 -8.77 -32.23
C ILE A 383 4.27 -9.12 -33.33
N GLY A 384 3.53 -8.12 -33.82
CA GLY A 384 2.63 -8.28 -34.96
C GLY A 384 3.35 -8.61 -36.27
N ALA A 385 2.60 -8.93 -37.31
CA ALA A 385 3.16 -9.20 -38.62
C ALA A 385 4.02 -8.03 -39.13
N CYS A 386 5.24 -8.32 -39.56
CA CYS A 386 6.18 -7.37 -40.14
C CYS A 386 7.00 -8.05 -41.26
N GLU A 387 7.78 -7.27 -42.01
CA GLU A 387 8.58 -7.79 -43.15
C GLU A 387 9.47 -8.99 -42.77
N GLN A 388 10.09 -8.97 -41.58
CA GLN A 388 10.94 -10.06 -41.10
C GLN A 388 10.15 -11.21 -40.46
N PHE A 389 8.92 -10.97 -40.01
CA PHE A 389 8.05 -11.96 -39.38
C PHE A 389 6.64 -11.85 -39.97
N PRO A 390 6.37 -12.44 -41.15
CA PRO A 390 5.10 -12.25 -41.86
C PRO A 390 3.86 -12.74 -41.10
N LEU A 391 4.04 -13.66 -40.15
CA LEU A 391 2.99 -14.17 -39.26
C LEU A 391 3.08 -13.59 -37.83
N GLY A 392 3.98 -12.64 -37.58
CA GLY A 392 4.36 -12.21 -36.23
C GLY A 392 5.39 -13.12 -35.57
N ALA A 393 5.79 -12.75 -34.35
CA ALA A 393 6.77 -13.49 -33.55
C ALA A 393 6.45 -13.38 -32.05
N ILE A 394 6.96 -14.34 -31.28
CA ILE A 394 6.76 -14.43 -29.83
C ILE A 394 8.11 -14.20 -29.15
N LEU A 395 8.15 -13.34 -28.14
CA LEU A 395 9.34 -13.07 -27.34
C LEU A 395 9.12 -13.46 -25.89
N THR A 396 10.15 -14.06 -25.29
CA THR A 396 10.13 -14.54 -23.91
C THR A 396 11.34 -14.01 -23.14
N GLY A 397 11.10 -13.54 -21.92
CA GLY A 397 12.14 -13.05 -21.00
C GLY A 397 12.21 -13.95 -19.77
N SER A 398 13.43 -14.32 -19.35
CA SER A 398 13.65 -15.35 -18.34
C SER A 398 14.67 -14.97 -17.27
N MET A 399 14.61 -15.71 -16.17
CA MET A 399 15.61 -15.76 -15.12
C MET A 399 17.03 -16.13 -15.63
N ASP A 400 17.16 -16.71 -16.83
CA ASP A 400 18.47 -16.95 -17.46
C ASP A 400 19.12 -15.70 -18.10
N GLY A 401 18.49 -14.52 -17.99
CA GLY A 401 19.05 -13.24 -18.45
C GLY A 401 18.95 -13.00 -19.95
N VAL A 402 18.36 -13.94 -20.71
CA VAL A 402 18.23 -13.87 -22.17
C VAL A 402 16.78 -13.54 -22.54
N VAL A 403 16.60 -12.73 -23.58
CA VAL A 403 15.31 -12.67 -24.30
C VAL A 403 15.41 -13.55 -25.54
N ARG A 404 14.50 -14.51 -25.69
CA ARG A 404 14.44 -15.37 -26.88
C ARG A 404 13.33 -14.90 -27.81
N VAL A 405 13.54 -15.03 -29.11
CA VAL A 405 12.55 -14.73 -30.15
C VAL A 405 12.24 -16.01 -30.90
N TYR A 406 10.96 -16.29 -31.12
CA TYR A 406 10.46 -17.47 -31.79
C TYR A 406 9.49 -17.10 -32.92
N GLY A 407 9.41 -17.97 -33.94
CA GLY A 407 8.27 -17.94 -34.85
C GLY A 407 7.00 -18.41 -34.13
N VAL A 408 5.84 -17.99 -34.62
CA VAL A 408 4.52 -18.37 -34.08
C VAL A 408 4.31 -19.89 -33.95
N GLY A 409 4.86 -20.67 -34.87
CA GLY A 409 4.76 -22.14 -34.85
C GLY A 409 5.59 -22.84 -33.77
N GLY A 410 6.31 -22.09 -32.92
CA GLY A 410 7.21 -22.63 -31.91
C GLY A 410 8.52 -23.17 -32.50
N GLY A 411 9.08 -24.19 -31.83
CA GLY A 411 10.38 -24.76 -32.16
C GLY A 411 11.54 -24.02 -31.50
N ASP A 412 12.74 -24.17 -32.07
CA ASP A 412 13.95 -23.50 -31.58
C ASP A 412 13.86 -21.96 -31.71
N PRO A 413 14.49 -21.20 -30.80
CA PRO A 413 14.52 -19.74 -30.88
C PRO A 413 15.27 -19.28 -32.13
N VAL A 414 14.59 -18.51 -32.99
CA VAL A 414 15.17 -17.95 -34.22
C VAL A 414 16.18 -16.84 -33.95
N ARG A 415 16.07 -16.15 -32.80
CA ARG A 415 17.05 -15.15 -32.32
C ARG A 415 17.17 -15.14 -30.80
N LEU A 416 18.34 -14.72 -30.33
CA LEU A 416 18.66 -14.49 -28.92
C LEU A 416 19.07 -13.02 -28.75
N PHE A 417 18.55 -12.36 -27.72
CA PHE A 417 19.04 -11.06 -27.26
C PHE A 417 19.73 -11.27 -25.91
N GLU A 418 21.05 -11.25 -25.93
CA GLU A 418 21.92 -11.44 -24.77
C GLU A 418 22.48 -10.09 -24.32
N GLY A 419 22.68 -9.91 -23.01
CA GLY A 419 23.31 -8.71 -22.45
C GLY A 419 22.68 -8.13 -21.19
N HIS A 420 21.56 -8.68 -20.70
CA HIS A 420 21.18 -8.51 -19.29
C HIS A 420 22.04 -9.42 -18.41
N LYS A 421 22.38 -8.95 -17.21
CA LYS A 421 23.23 -9.69 -16.25
C LYS A 421 22.44 -10.58 -15.29
N GLN A 422 21.14 -10.32 -15.18
CA GLN A 422 20.23 -11.04 -14.30
C GLN A 422 18.86 -11.21 -14.97
N SER A 423 17.97 -11.94 -14.28
CA SER A 423 16.58 -12.22 -14.65
C SER A 423 15.87 -11.09 -15.39
N VAL A 424 15.46 -11.36 -16.62
CA VAL A 424 14.51 -10.50 -17.36
C VAL A 424 13.12 -10.74 -16.79
N THR A 425 12.46 -9.66 -16.36
CA THR A 425 11.18 -9.69 -15.62
C THR A 425 9.98 -9.30 -16.46
N CYS A 426 10.18 -8.44 -17.45
CA CYS A 426 9.13 -7.82 -18.23
C CYS A 426 9.60 -7.49 -19.65
N LEU A 427 8.65 -7.46 -20.58
CA LEU A 427 8.85 -7.13 -21.98
C LEU A 427 7.74 -6.19 -22.46
N ALA A 428 8.06 -5.30 -23.39
CA ALA A 428 7.08 -4.52 -24.15
C ALA A 428 7.56 -4.34 -25.61
N VAL A 429 6.64 -4.00 -26.51
CA VAL A 429 6.92 -3.81 -27.94
C VAL A 429 6.33 -2.46 -28.39
N SER A 430 7.09 -1.67 -29.13
CA SER A 430 6.63 -0.40 -29.72
C SER A 430 5.97 -0.60 -31.08
N SER A 431 5.21 0.39 -31.55
CA SER A 431 4.57 0.33 -32.88
C SER A 431 5.59 0.19 -34.02
N GLY A 432 6.77 0.81 -33.85
CA GLY A 432 7.93 0.67 -34.76
C GLY A 432 8.73 -0.63 -34.62
N GLY A 433 8.29 -1.61 -33.81
CA GLY A 433 8.95 -2.90 -33.64
C GLY A 433 10.21 -2.88 -32.77
N LEU A 434 10.40 -1.84 -31.95
CA LEU A 434 11.39 -1.85 -30.87
C LEU A 434 10.92 -2.77 -29.75
N VAL A 435 11.84 -3.54 -29.17
CA VAL A 435 11.55 -4.38 -27.99
C VAL A 435 12.17 -3.71 -26.76
N LEU A 436 11.40 -3.56 -25.70
CA LEU A 436 11.87 -3.17 -24.37
C LEU A 436 11.97 -4.39 -23.47
N SER A 437 13.01 -4.46 -22.64
CA SER A 437 13.11 -5.43 -21.55
C SER A 437 13.57 -4.76 -20.26
N GLY A 438 12.94 -5.13 -19.13
CA GLY A 438 13.42 -4.78 -17.79
C GLY A 438 14.01 -6.00 -17.09
N SER A 439 14.97 -5.78 -16.19
CA SER A 439 15.68 -6.84 -15.48
C SER A 439 15.92 -6.54 -14.01
N TRP A 440 16.20 -7.60 -13.25
CA TRP A 440 16.79 -7.52 -11.91
C TRP A 440 18.19 -6.88 -11.90
N ASP A 441 18.87 -6.72 -13.04
CA ASP A 441 20.14 -5.97 -13.14
C ASP A 441 20.00 -4.44 -13.09
N PHE A 442 18.80 -3.96 -12.73
CA PHE A 442 18.39 -2.55 -12.56
C PHE A 442 18.35 -1.74 -13.87
N SER A 443 18.65 -2.36 -15.02
CA SER A 443 18.59 -1.71 -16.33
C SER A 443 17.28 -2.03 -17.08
N MET A 444 16.89 -1.09 -17.93
CA MET A 444 16.00 -1.36 -19.06
C MET A 444 16.83 -1.37 -20.34
N LYS A 445 16.58 -2.31 -21.26
CA LYS A 445 17.25 -2.36 -22.56
C LYS A 445 16.26 -2.16 -23.70
N VAL A 446 16.71 -1.46 -24.73
CA VAL A 446 15.99 -1.23 -25.98
C VAL A 446 16.70 -2.04 -27.06
N TRP A 447 15.98 -2.95 -27.69
CA TRP A 447 16.50 -3.85 -28.72
C TRP A 447 15.94 -3.48 -30.09
N LEU A 448 16.81 -3.49 -31.09
CA LEU A 448 16.42 -3.44 -32.49
C LEU A 448 16.15 -4.87 -32.95
N ASN A 449 14.99 -5.07 -33.60
CA ASN A 449 14.65 -6.36 -34.19
C ASN A 449 15.42 -6.58 -35.52
N LYS A 450 16.76 -6.46 -35.52
CA LYS A 450 17.65 -6.55 -36.69
C LYS A 450 18.91 -7.36 -36.37
N GLU A 451 19.54 -7.93 -37.39
CA GLU A 451 20.51 -9.03 -37.23
C GLU A 451 21.88 -8.64 -36.64
N GLN A 452 22.34 -7.40 -36.81
CA GLN A 452 23.76 -7.05 -36.59
C GLN A 452 24.05 -6.16 -35.37
N GLN A 453 23.03 -5.61 -34.71
CA GLN A 453 23.17 -4.93 -33.41
C GLN A 453 21.89 -5.16 -32.59
N PRO A 454 21.84 -6.16 -31.69
CA PRO A 454 20.62 -6.49 -30.98
C PRO A 454 20.25 -5.38 -29.99
N CYS A 455 21.20 -4.92 -29.15
CA CYS A 455 20.94 -3.88 -28.15
C CYS A 455 21.23 -2.49 -28.75
N SER A 456 20.21 -1.65 -28.88
CA SER A 456 20.37 -0.25 -29.29
C SER A 456 20.72 0.65 -28.11
N LYS A 457 20.14 0.40 -26.93
CA LYS A 457 20.37 1.21 -25.72
C LYS A 457 20.29 0.37 -24.46
N THR A 458 21.14 0.68 -23.48
CA THR A 458 20.96 0.27 -22.09
C THR A 458 20.65 1.52 -21.27
N LEU A 459 19.49 1.54 -20.64
CA LEU A 459 18.95 2.66 -19.88
C LEU A 459 19.17 2.35 -18.39
N VAL A 460 20.01 3.16 -17.76
CA VAL A 460 20.46 2.98 -16.37
C VAL A 460 19.99 4.17 -15.54
N GLY A 461 19.48 3.90 -14.34
CA GLY A 461 19.06 4.95 -13.42
C GLY A 461 18.18 4.47 -12.27
N HIS A 462 17.44 3.37 -12.44
CA HIS A 462 16.84 2.67 -11.30
C HIS A 462 17.92 2.13 -10.37
N THR A 463 17.65 2.11 -9.07
CA THR A 463 18.59 1.60 -8.04
C THR A 463 18.29 0.17 -7.61
N MET A 464 17.17 -0.39 -8.06
CA MET A 464 16.75 -1.76 -7.81
C MET A 464 16.04 -2.37 -9.04
N ALA A 465 15.69 -3.65 -8.94
CA ALA A 465 15.09 -4.47 -9.98
C ALA A 465 13.92 -3.78 -10.71
N VAL A 466 13.99 -3.70 -12.04
CA VAL A 466 12.87 -3.28 -12.89
C VAL A 466 11.88 -4.43 -12.96
N TRP A 467 10.59 -4.16 -12.77
CA TRP A 467 9.52 -5.17 -12.74
C TRP A 467 8.52 -5.05 -13.88
N SER A 468 8.36 -3.85 -14.44
CA SER A 468 7.45 -3.60 -15.56
C SER A 468 7.97 -2.47 -16.43
N VAL A 469 7.77 -2.59 -17.74
CA VAL A 469 8.15 -1.61 -18.76
C VAL A 469 6.99 -1.46 -19.72
N THR A 470 6.77 -0.26 -20.24
CA THR A 470 5.72 0.02 -21.22
C THR A 470 6.12 1.16 -22.16
N VAL A 471 5.51 1.19 -23.34
CA VAL A 471 5.71 2.25 -24.35
C VAL A 471 4.55 3.23 -24.24
N MET A 472 4.83 4.52 -24.09
CA MET A 472 3.78 5.54 -24.08
C MET A 472 3.21 5.71 -25.51
N PRO A 473 1.89 5.90 -25.66
CA PRO A 473 1.27 6.16 -26.96
C PRO A 473 1.97 7.26 -27.75
N GLY A 474 2.33 6.95 -29.00
CA GLY A 474 3.12 7.82 -29.88
C GLY A 474 4.63 7.57 -29.86
N ASP A 475 5.11 6.52 -29.17
CA ASP A 475 6.49 6.01 -29.16
C ASP A 475 7.57 7.05 -28.77
N ARG A 476 7.20 8.19 -28.16
CA ARG A 476 8.13 9.26 -27.73
C ARG A 476 8.77 9.01 -26.37
N LEU A 477 8.05 8.34 -25.48
CA LEU A 477 8.48 8.04 -24.12
C LEU A 477 8.33 6.54 -23.83
N PHE A 478 9.23 6.01 -23.02
CA PHE A 478 9.08 4.71 -22.37
C PHE A 478 8.86 4.94 -20.88
N ALA A 479 8.10 4.08 -20.21
CA ALA A 479 7.93 4.10 -18.77
C ALA A 479 8.42 2.78 -18.16
N SER A 480 9.04 2.84 -16.99
CA SER A 480 9.49 1.66 -16.23
C SER A 480 9.14 1.78 -14.75
N ALA A 481 8.76 0.68 -14.13
CA ALA A 481 8.45 0.55 -12.70
C ALA A 481 9.44 -0.41 -12.02
N SER A 482 9.84 -0.09 -10.78
CA SER A 482 10.94 -0.79 -10.09
C SER A 482 10.66 -1.06 -8.61
N ALA A 483 11.45 -1.98 -8.05
CA ALA A 483 11.60 -2.21 -6.62
C ALA A 483 12.15 -1.00 -5.85
N ASP A 484 12.72 0.00 -6.53
CA ASP A 484 13.13 1.26 -5.91
C ASP A 484 11.95 2.20 -5.60
N LYS A 485 10.71 1.70 -5.69
CA LYS A 485 9.44 2.39 -5.41
C LYS A 485 9.12 3.53 -6.38
N SER A 486 9.92 3.70 -7.44
CA SER A 486 9.75 4.76 -8.43
C SER A 486 9.23 4.23 -9.78
N ILE A 487 8.64 5.16 -10.53
CA ILE A 487 8.37 4.99 -11.96
C ILE A 487 9.27 6.00 -12.70
N ARG A 488 9.96 5.59 -13.75
CA ARG A 488 10.80 6.49 -14.57
C ARG A 488 10.26 6.61 -15.98
N LEU A 489 10.30 7.84 -16.50
CA LEU A 489 9.99 8.16 -17.88
C LEU A 489 11.28 8.45 -18.65
N TRP A 490 11.44 7.77 -19.78
CA TRP A 490 12.65 7.81 -20.59
C TRP A 490 12.33 8.36 -21.98
N ASN A 491 13.15 9.26 -22.49
CA ASN A 491 13.05 9.72 -23.86
C ASN A 491 13.44 8.59 -24.82
N ALA A 492 12.53 8.21 -25.72
CA ALA A 492 12.77 7.14 -26.67
C ALA A 492 13.91 7.44 -27.66
N SER A 493 14.16 8.72 -27.97
CA SER A 493 15.12 9.13 -29.01
C SER A 493 16.58 9.09 -28.56
N ASP A 494 16.89 9.41 -27.30
CA ASP A 494 18.26 9.42 -26.73
C ASP A 494 18.46 8.42 -25.56
N GLY A 495 17.38 8.00 -24.89
CA GLY A 495 17.43 7.12 -23.71
C GLY A 495 17.60 7.85 -22.37
N THR A 496 17.51 9.18 -22.34
CA THR A 496 17.65 9.96 -21.11
C THR A 496 16.42 9.81 -20.20
N CYS A 497 16.64 9.79 -18.88
CA CYS A 497 15.56 9.82 -17.88
C CYS A 497 15.01 11.24 -17.77
N VAL A 498 13.81 11.49 -18.29
CA VAL A 498 13.15 12.80 -18.34
C VAL A 498 12.43 13.12 -17.02
N LYS A 499 11.84 12.10 -16.38
CA LYS A 499 11.08 12.27 -15.14
C LYS A 499 11.19 11.02 -14.26
N THR A 500 11.19 11.21 -12.95
CA THR A 500 10.92 10.17 -11.95
C THR A 500 9.64 10.53 -11.22
N LEU A 501 8.67 9.63 -11.20
CA LEU A 501 7.44 9.71 -10.42
C LEU A 501 7.68 8.99 -9.09
N LEU A 502 7.32 9.66 -7.99
CA LEU A 502 7.52 9.18 -6.62
C LEU A 502 6.18 9.24 -5.88
N GLY A 503 5.95 8.29 -4.98
CA GLY A 503 4.80 8.30 -4.08
C GLY A 503 4.33 6.92 -3.65
N HIS A 504 4.66 5.86 -4.40
CA HIS A 504 4.46 4.48 -3.93
C HIS A 504 5.34 4.18 -2.72
N GLU A 505 4.81 3.40 -1.78
CA GLU A 505 5.48 3.11 -0.49
C GLU A 505 6.23 1.78 -0.49
N ASP A 506 6.03 0.95 -1.52
CA ASP A 506 6.74 -0.31 -1.75
C ASP A 506 6.91 -0.59 -3.26
N VAL A 507 7.53 -1.73 -3.61
CA VAL A 507 7.86 -2.19 -4.97
C VAL A 507 6.73 -1.93 -5.97
N VAL A 508 7.01 -1.15 -7.03
CA VAL A 508 6.07 -0.96 -8.13
C VAL A 508 6.19 -2.14 -9.10
N ARG A 509 5.11 -2.92 -9.23
CA ARG A 509 5.07 -4.22 -9.90
C ARG A 509 4.57 -4.15 -11.34
N CYS A 510 3.71 -3.19 -11.64
CA CYS A 510 3.14 -2.99 -12.97
C CYS A 510 3.07 -1.50 -13.31
N VAL A 511 3.36 -1.14 -14.57
CA VAL A 511 3.05 0.16 -15.16
C VAL A 511 2.43 -0.02 -16.55
N VAL A 512 1.34 0.69 -16.81
CA VAL A 512 0.58 0.63 -18.08
C VAL A 512 0.27 2.04 -18.54
N ALA A 513 0.60 2.37 -19.79
CA ALA A 513 0.21 3.63 -20.40
C ALA A 513 -1.26 3.57 -20.87
N VAL A 514 -2.03 4.63 -20.61
CA VAL A 514 -3.46 4.72 -20.96
C VAL A 514 -3.70 5.78 -22.04
N SER A 515 -2.95 6.88 -21.99
CA SER A 515 -2.98 7.95 -22.99
C SER A 515 -1.55 8.46 -23.25
N PRO A 516 -1.32 9.36 -24.21
CA PRO A 516 -0.01 10.01 -24.39
C PRO A 516 0.49 10.77 -23.15
N THR A 517 -0.40 11.13 -22.22
CA THR A 517 -0.10 11.91 -21.01
C THR A 517 -0.39 11.18 -19.70
N GLU A 518 -0.97 9.98 -19.73
CA GLU A 518 -1.40 9.27 -18.52
C GLU A 518 -0.94 7.81 -18.46
N LEU A 519 -0.59 7.38 -17.25
CA LEU A 519 -0.22 6.02 -16.92
C LEU A 519 -0.83 5.58 -15.59
N PHE A 520 -1.02 4.27 -15.47
CA PHE A 520 -1.43 3.60 -14.23
C PHE A 520 -0.31 2.71 -13.72
N SER A 521 -0.26 2.53 -12.40
CA SER A 521 0.67 1.61 -11.75
C SER A 521 0.01 0.81 -10.64
N ALA A 522 0.54 -0.38 -10.40
CA ALA A 522 0.21 -1.23 -9.25
C ALA A 522 1.48 -1.58 -8.48
N ALA A 523 1.38 -1.67 -7.17
CA ALA A 523 2.52 -1.92 -6.30
C ALA A 523 2.18 -2.87 -5.13
N ASN A 524 3.25 -3.24 -4.43
CA ASN A 524 3.17 -3.99 -3.18
C ASN A 524 2.62 -3.16 -2.00
N ASP A 525 2.46 -1.84 -2.12
CA ASP A 525 1.80 -0.98 -1.11
C ASP A 525 0.26 -1.12 -1.11
N SER A 526 -0.26 -2.24 -1.62
CA SER A 526 -1.67 -2.52 -1.87
C SER A 526 -2.41 -1.46 -2.72
N SER A 527 -1.72 -0.51 -3.37
CA SER A 527 -2.35 0.58 -4.12
C SER A 527 -2.25 0.43 -5.65
N VAL A 528 -3.28 0.92 -6.32
CA VAL A 528 -3.30 1.26 -7.74
C VAL A 528 -3.29 2.78 -7.85
N ARG A 529 -2.41 3.35 -8.68
CA ARG A 529 -2.27 4.81 -8.82
C ARG A 529 -2.37 5.25 -10.27
N ARG A 530 -3.03 6.39 -10.49
CA ARG A 530 -3.12 7.09 -11.78
C ARG A 530 -2.18 8.29 -11.75
N TRP A 531 -1.44 8.50 -12.82
CA TRP A 531 -0.43 9.56 -12.93
C TRP A 531 -0.56 10.31 -14.24
N ASN A 532 -0.25 11.60 -14.21
CA ASN A 532 0.17 12.36 -15.36
C ASN A 532 1.70 12.21 -15.54
N ILE A 533 2.17 12.20 -16.79
CA ILE A 533 3.60 12.17 -17.12
C ILE A 533 4.40 13.36 -16.55
N ASP A 534 3.74 14.44 -16.17
CA ASP A 534 4.37 15.62 -15.57
C ASP A 534 4.92 15.39 -14.15
N GLY A 535 4.50 14.33 -13.44
CA GLY A 535 4.80 14.08 -12.02
C GLY A 535 3.57 13.86 -11.14
N SER A 536 2.40 14.37 -11.55
CA SER A 536 1.23 14.50 -10.71
C SER A 536 0.49 13.18 -10.51
N CYS A 537 0.26 12.79 -9.25
CA CYS A 537 -0.64 11.68 -8.94
C CYS A 537 -2.10 12.16 -9.02
N LEU A 538 -2.83 11.67 -10.03
CA LEU A 538 -4.22 12.05 -10.30
C LEU A 538 -5.24 11.26 -9.46
N GLY A 539 -4.81 10.18 -8.81
CA GLY A 539 -5.65 9.36 -7.96
C GLY A 539 -4.94 8.14 -7.39
N VAL A 540 -5.33 7.75 -6.17
CA VAL A 540 -4.88 6.54 -5.47
C VAL A 540 -6.12 5.71 -5.14
N TYR A 541 -6.09 4.43 -5.51
CA TYR A 541 -7.20 3.48 -5.40
C TYR A 541 -6.74 2.24 -4.62
N PRO A 542 -7.53 1.70 -3.68
CA PRO A 542 -7.21 0.44 -3.01
C PRO A 542 -7.21 -0.73 -4.01
N GLY A 543 -6.06 -1.38 -4.16
CA GLY A 543 -5.85 -2.51 -5.05
C GLY A 543 -6.19 -3.84 -4.37
N HIS A 544 -5.18 -4.71 -4.25
CA HIS A 544 -5.23 -6.05 -3.67
C HIS A 544 -4.28 -6.10 -2.47
N GLU A 545 -4.72 -6.75 -1.39
CA GLU A 545 -3.95 -6.90 -0.14
C GLU A 545 -3.46 -8.36 0.00
N PRO A 546 -2.18 -8.62 0.32
CA PRO A 546 -1.13 -7.64 0.62
C PRO A 546 -0.54 -6.96 -0.63
N PHE A 547 -0.65 -7.55 -1.83
CA PHE A 547 0.09 -7.09 -3.00
C PHE A 547 -0.77 -7.04 -4.27
N THR A 548 -0.64 -5.93 -5.04
CA THR A 548 -1.21 -5.81 -6.39
C THR A 548 -0.12 -6.03 -7.44
N TYR A 549 -0.32 -6.99 -8.34
CA TYR A 549 0.74 -7.47 -9.23
C TYR A 549 0.60 -7.02 -10.68
N CYS A 550 -0.61 -6.90 -11.20
CA CYS A 550 -0.82 -6.59 -12.62
C CYS A 550 -2.10 -5.77 -12.84
N ILE A 551 -2.06 -4.91 -13.86
CA ILE A 551 -3.18 -4.13 -14.39
C ILE A 551 -3.27 -4.41 -15.88
N SER A 552 -4.47 -4.54 -16.43
CA SER A 552 -4.71 -4.58 -17.87
C SER A 552 -5.95 -3.76 -18.23
N PHE A 553 -5.95 -3.13 -19.41
CA PHE A 553 -7.01 -2.23 -19.88
C PHE A 553 -7.73 -2.81 -21.10
N TRP A 554 -9.04 -2.62 -21.18
CA TRP A 554 -9.81 -2.76 -22.42
C TRP A 554 -9.84 -1.43 -23.18
N LYS A 555 -10.13 -1.49 -24.49
CA LYS A 555 -10.22 -0.31 -25.37
C LYS A 555 -11.34 0.68 -25.00
N ASN A 556 -12.28 0.29 -24.15
CA ASN A 556 -13.38 1.13 -23.68
C ASN A 556 -13.02 1.96 -22.41
N GLY A 557 -11.77 1.88 -21.92
CA GLY A 557 -11.33 2.59 -20.72
C GLY A 557 -11.63 1.89 -19.39
N GLU A 558 -12.28 0.72 -19.43
CA GLU A 558 -12.35 -0.17 -18.26
C GLU A 558 -11.01 -0.91 -18.09
N PHE A 559 -10.74 -1.36 -16.87
CA PHE A 559 -9.53 -2.12 -16.56
C PHE A 559 -9.78 -3.23 -15.54
N ALA A 560 -8.85 -4.18 -15.45
CA ALA A 560 -8.87 -5.24 -14.47
C ALA A 560 -7.51 -5.34 -13.76
N THR A 561 -7.54 -5.72 -12.48
CA THR A 561 -6.35 -5.87 -11.64
C THR A 561 -6.34 -7.22 -10.94
N CYS A 562 -5.15 -7.75 -10.66
CA CYS A 562 -4.97 -9.00 -9.92
C CYS A 562 -3.82 -8.91 -8.90
N GLY A 563 -3.87 -9.77 -7.89
CA GLY A 563 -2.94 -9.78 -6.76
C GLY A 563 -2.99 -11.05 -5.92
N GLU A 564 -2.59 -10.95 -4.66
CA GLU A 564 -2.42 -12.08 -3.72
C GLU A 564 -3.61 -12.30 -2.77
N ASP A 565 -4.83 -12.02 -3.25
CA ASP A 565 -6.07 -12.05 -2.45
C ASP A 565 -7.17 -12.97 -3.02
N ARG A 566 -6.82 -13.90 -3.92
CA ARG A 566 -7.77 -14.75 -4.68
C ARG A 566 -8.75 -13.99 -5.58
N VAL A 567 -8.61 -12.68 -5.77
CA VAL A 567 -9.58 -11.86 -6.52
C VAL A 567 -8.96 -11.25 -7.78
N VAL A 568 -9.78 -11.11 -8.82
CA VAL A 568 -9.62 -10.11 -9.88
C VAL A 568 -10.66 -9.01 -9.67
N ARG A 569 -10.21 -7.76 -9.56
CA ARG A 569 -11.09 -6.59 -9.50
C ARG A 569 -11.29 -6.05 -10.92
N VAL A 570 -12.53 -5.88 -11.33
CA VAL A 570 -12.93 -5.26 -12.60
C VAL A 570 -13.40 -3.84 -12.32
N TRP A 571 -12.86 -2.88 -13.05
CA TRP A 571 -12.97 -1.45 -12.78
C TRP A 571 -13.61 -0.68 -13.94
N LYS A 572 -14.56 0.20 -13.60
CA LYS A 572 -15.21 1.14 -14.53
C LYS A 572 -15.32 2.49 -13.84
N ASN A 573 -15.00 3.58 -14.54
CA ASN A 573 -14.97 4.94 -13.98
C ASN A 573 -14.19 5.04 -12.65
N PHE A 574 -13.08 4.29 -12.57
CA PHE A 574 -12.21 4.15 -11.39
C PHE A 574 -12.87 3.54 -10.14
N GLN A 575 -13.92 2.73 -10.32
CA GLN A 575 -14.59 2.00 -9.25
C GLN A 575 -14.69 0.51 -9.58
N VAL A 576 -14.52 -0.34 -8.56
CA VAL A 576 -14.74 -1.78 -8.69
C VAL A 576 -16.22 -2.02 -8.97
N VAL A 577 -16.53 -2.55 -10.16
CA VAL A 577 -17.88 -2.95 -10.58
C VAL A 577 -18.13 -4.44 -10.43
N GLN A 578 -17.07 -5.25 -10.34
CA GLN A 578 -17.17 -6.67 -10.03
C GLN A 578 -15.88 -7.19 -9.39
N ASN A 579 -16.02 -7.98 -8.33
CA ASN A 579 -14.98 -8.89 -7.84
C ASN A 579 -15.18 -10.29 -8.42
N VAL A 580 -14.16 -10.85 -9.08
CA VAL A 580 -14.14 -12.23 -9.58
C VAL A 580 -13.23 -13.07 -8.70
N HIS A 581 -13.82 -13.95 -7.89
CA HIS A 581 -13.11 -14.86 -6.98
C HIS A 581 -12.54 -16.06 -7.74
N LEU A 582 -11.32 -16.47 -7.40
CA LEU A 582 -10.53 -17.53 -8.03
C LEU A 582 -10.04 -18.54 -6.97
N PRO A 583 -9.86 -19.83 -7.31
CA PRO A 583 -9.42 -20.84 -6.34
C PRO A 583 -7.92 -20.76 -5.98
N THR A 584 -7.13 -20.07 -6.81
CA THR A 584 -5.68 -19.86 -6.65
C THR A 584 -5.40 -18.65 -5.76
N LEU A 585 -4.51 -18.80 -4.77
CA LEU A 585 -4.12 -17.72 -3.85
C LEU A 585 -3.54 -16.51 -4.58
N THR A 586 -2.59 -16.77 -5.47
CA THR A 586 -1.74 -15.75 -6.07
C THR A 586 -2.03 -15.62 -7.56
N ASN A 587 -2.51 -14.46 -7.98
CA ASN A 587 -2.79 -14.15 -9.38
C ASN A 587 -1.71 -13.21 -9.91
N TRP A 588 -0.78 -13.74 -10.71
CA TRP A 588 0.44 -13.02 -11.09
C TRP A 588 0.24 -12.03 -12.24
N SER A 589 -0.63 -12.37 -13.18
CA SER A 589 -0.81 -11.62 -14.42
C SER A 589 -2.23 -11.73 -14.94
N ILE A 590 -2.72 -10.64 -15.51
CA ILE A 590 -4.02 -10.52 -16.15
C ILE A 590 -3.85 -9.85 -17.53
N ALA A 591 -4.63 -10.30 -18.51
CA ALA A 591 -4.70 -9.71 -19.84
C ALA A 591 -6.15 -9.49 -20.26
N CYS A 592 -6.53 -8.23 -20.51
CA CYS A 592 -7.78 -7.86 -21.14
C CYS A 592 -7.70 -8.13 -22.64
N LEU A 593 -8.66 -8.89 -23.17
CA LEU A 593 -8.65 -9.40 -24.54
C LEU A 593 -9.49 -8.51 -25.47
N PRO A 594 -9.15 -8.36 -26.77
CA PRO A 594 -9.88 -7.49 -27.69
C PRO A 594 -11.34 -7.87 -27.95
N ASN A 595 -11.75 -9.11 -27.63
CA ASN A 595 -13.13 -9.59 -27.73
C ASN A 595 -14.01 -9.18 -26.52
N GLY A 596 -13.45 -8.43 -25.55
CA GLY A 596 -14.11 -8.00 -24.33
C GLY A 596 -13.92 -8.92 -23.12
N ASP A 597 -13.24 -10.05 -23.30
CA ASP A 597 -12.96 -11.02 -22.22
C ASP A 597 -11.69 -10.64 -21.44
N PHE A 598 -11.35 -11.37 -20.38
CA PHE A 598 -10.01 -11.33 -19.78
C PHE A 598 -9.50 -12.73 -19.44
N ALA A 599 -8.17 -12.89 -19.42
CA ALA A 599 -7.48 -14.08 -18.98
C ALA A 599 -6.59 -13.78 -17.77
N VAL A 600 -6.57 -14.67 -16.77
CA VAL A 600 -5.76 -14.53 -15.54
C VAL A 600 -4.97 -15.81 -15.24
N GLY A 601 -3.71 -15.64 -14.80
CA GLY A 601 -2.76 -16.73 -14.54
C GLY A 601 -2.38 -16.83 -13.06
N GLY A 602 -2.48 -18.04 -12.51
CA GLY A 602 -2.27 -18.33 -11.09
C GLY A 602 -0.93 -18.98 -10.73
N ASN A 603 -0.75 -19.26 -9.43
CA ASN A 603 0.33 -20.10 -8.93
C ASN A 603 0.05 -21.61 -9.09
N ASP A 604 -1.15 -21.98 -9.53
CA ASP A 604 -1.62 -23.34 -9.79
C ASP A 604 -1.30 -23.87 -11.20
N GLY A 605 -0.59 -23.09 -12.02
CA GLY A 605 -0.26 -23.45 -13.40
C GLY A 605 -1.43 -23.37 -14.39
N MET A 606 -2.60 -22.89 -13.96
CA MET A 606 -3.78 -22.74 -14.82
C MET A 606 -3.94 -21.31 -15.31
N VAL A 607 -4.58 -21.16 -16.47
CA VAL A 607 -5.10 -19.87 -16.95
C VAL A 607 -6.61 -19.96 -17.05
N ARG A 608 -7.32 -18.97 -16.50
CA ARG A 608 -8.78 -18.91 -16.51
C ARG A 608 -9.25 -17.72 -17.34
N VAL A 609 -10.17 -17.96 -18.26
CA VAL A 609 -10.72 -16.94 -19.16
C VAL A 609 -12.14 -16.63 -18.73
N PHE A 610 -12.50 -15.34 -18.66
CA PHE A 610 -13.80 -14.86 -18.22
C PHE A 610 -14.46 -13.96 -19.26
N SER A 611 -15.76 -14.14 -19.47
CA SER A 611 -16.55 -13.44 -20.49
C SER A 611 -17.80 -12.77 -19.91
N ARG A 612 -18.16 -11.59 -20.41
CA ARG A 612 -19.50 -10.98 -20.21
C ARG A 612 -20.54 -11.51 -21.21
N SER A 613 -20.11 -12.04 -22.35
CA SER A 613 -20.98 -12.67 -23.36
C SER A 613 -21.43 -14.04 -22.87
N LYS A 614 -22.75 -14.20 -22.69
CA LYS A 614 -23.39 -15.44 -22.21
C LYS A 614 -23.16 -16.61 -23.15
N GLU A 615 -23.01 -16.30 -24.43
CA GLU A 615 -22.75 -17.21 -25.53
C GLU A 615 -21.37 -17.87 -25.41
N ARG A 616 -20.44 -17.22 -24.69
CA ARG A 616 -19.09 -17.73 -24.38
C ARG A 616 -18.93 -18.23 -22.95
N TRP A 617 -19.98 -18.26 -22.12
CA TRP A 617 -19.87 -18.84 -20.78
C TRP A 617 -19.58 -20.34 -20.87
N ALA A 618 -18.86 -20.86 -19.86
CA ALA A 618 -18.67 -22.30 -19.71
C ALA A 618 -20.02 -23.00 -19.51
N PRO A 619 -20.15 -24.31 -19.84
CA PRO A 619 -21.39 -25.04 -19.68
C PRO A 619 -21.75 -25.12 -18.19
N ALA A 620 -23.02 -25.35 -17.88
CA ALA A 620 -23.49 -25.36 -16.49
C ALA A 620 -22.70 -26.34 -15.58
N GLU A 621 -22.21 -27.45 -16.13
CA GLU A 621 -21.36 -28.42 -15.43
C GLU A 621 -19.98 -27.87 -15.05
N GLU A 622 -19.25 -27.24 -15.99
CA GLU A 622 -17.97 -26.60 -15.68
C GLU A 622 -18.12 -25.40 -14.72
N LEU A 623 -19.21 -24.63 -14.87
CA LEU A 623 -19.55 -23.55 -13.93
C LEU A 623 -19.82 -24.10 -12.52
N GLN A 624 -20.51 -25.24 -12.42
CA GLN A 624 -20.77 -25.90 -11.14
C GLN A 624 -19.47 -26.43 -10.51
N ILE A 625 -18.62 -27.11 -11.28
CA ILE A 625 -17.29 -27.56 -10.84
C ILE A 625 -16.45 -26.38 -10.36
N TYR A 626 -16.46 -25.25 -11.08
CA TYR A 626 -15.77 -24.03 -10.68
C TYR A 626 -16.31 -23.46 -9.37
N GLU A 627 -17.64 -23.32 -9.25
CA GLU A 627 -18.28 -22.86 -8.02
C GLU A 627 -17.96 -23.78 -6.85
N ASP A 628 -18.00 -25.11 -7.02
CA ASP A 628 -17.68 -26.09 -5.97
C ASP A 628 -16.20 -26.06 -5.57
N THR A 629 -15.29 -25.91 -6.53
CA THR A 629 -13.85 -25.70 -6.27
C THR A 629 -13.61 -24.48 -5.37
N LEU A 630 -14.36 -23.38 -5.56
CA LEU A 630 -14.30 -22.21 -4.68
C LEU A 630 -14.77 -22.52 -3.24
N LYS A 631 -15.76 -23.41 -3.05
CA LYS A 631 -16.26 -23.79 -1.71
C LYS A 631 -15.22 -24.61 -0.94
N GLU A 632 -14.47 -25.45 -1.65
CA GLU A 632 -13.39 -26.27 -1.10
C GLU A 632 -12.15 -25.46 -0.69
N VAL A 633 -12.02 -24.21 -1.13
CA VAL A 633 -10.93 -23.32 -0.71
C VAL A 633 -10.99 -23.10 0.80
N LYS A 634 -9.99 -23.64 1.49
CA LYS A 634 -9.81 -23.48 2.93
C LYS A 634 -9.12 -22.14 3.22
N ILE A 635 -9.88 -21.21 3.77
CA ILE A 635 -9.37 -19.88 4.11
C ILE A 635 -8.76 -19.94 5.51
N GLN A 636 -7.43 -19.87 5.58
CA GLN A 636 -6.73 -19.51 6.81
C GLN A 636 -6.92 -18.00 7.02
N ALA A 637 -7.77 -17.63 7.97
CA ALA A 637 -7.93 -16.24 8.37
C ALA A 637 -6.97 -15.95 9.54
N PRO A 638 -6.02 -14.99 9.41
CA PRO A 638 -5.32 -14.44 10.58
C PRO A 638 -6.27 -13.69 11.53
N GLU A 639 -7.51 -13.42 11.09
CA GLU A 639 -8.55 -12.70 11.83
C GLU A 639 -9.45 -13.59 12.71
N LEU A 640 -9.16 -14.90 12.81
CA LEU A 640 -9.92 -15.81 13.69
C LEU A 640 -9.62 -15.62 15.19
N GLU A 641 -8.55 -14.91 15.55
CA GLU A 641 -8.26 -14.54 16.94
C GLU A 641 -9.22 -13.44 17.41
N GLY A 642 -10.33 -13.84 18.05
CA GLY A 642 -11.32 -12.93 18.65
C GLY A 642 -12.74 -13.00 18.05
N LEU A 643 -12.96 -13.81 17.01
CA LEU A 643 -14.30 -14.06 16.47
C LEU A 643 -15.09 -15.02 17.38
N ASP A 644 -16.16 -14.52 17.99
CA ASP A 644 -17.11 -15.33 18.77
C ASP A 644 -17.79 -16.36 17.86
N THR A 645 -17.34 -17.62 17.95
CA THR A 645 -17.87 -18.72 17.13
C THR A 645 -19.26 -19.18 17.55
N ASP A 646 -19.74 -18.77 18.73
CA ASP A 646 -20.98 -19.25 19.31
C ASP A 646 -22.14 -18.29 19.05
N ASN A 647 -21.84 -17.01 18.80
CA ASN A 647 -22.79 -15.97 18.41
C ASN A 647 -22.72 -15.58 16.90
N MET A 648 -22.22 -16.47 16.04
CA MET A 648 -22.22 -16.25 14.58
C MET A 648 -23.61 -16.47 13.95
N PRO A 649 -24.01 -15.64 12.97
CA PRO A 649 -25.28 -15.80 12.27
C PRO A 649 -25.32 -17.06 11.41
N GLY A 650 -26.50 -17.66 11.28
CA GLY A 650 -26.77 -18.79 10.39
C GLY A 650 -27.08 -18.37 8.95
N PRO A 651 -27.40 -19.35 8.08
CA PRO A 651 -27.71 -19.11 6.66
C PRO A 651 -28.85 -18.11 6.43
N GLU A 652 -29.77 -17.92 7.38
CA GLU A 652 -30.81 -16.90 7.33
C GLU A 652 -30.26 -15.47 7.19
N ALA A 653 -29.03 -15.20 7.65
CA ALA A 653 -28.40 -13.90 7.43
C ALA A 653 -27.99 -13.66 5.97
N LEU A 654 -27.89 -14.68 5.12
CA LEU A 654 -27.68 -14.50 3.68
C LEU A 654 -28.92 -13.94 2.97
N LEU A 655 -30.11 -14.05 3.58
CA LEU A 655 -31.35 -13.44 3.06
C LEU A 655 -31.27 -11.91 3.04
N ASN A 656 -30.45 -11.31 3.91
CA ASN A 656 -30.20 -9.87 3.95
C ASN A 656 -29.12 -9.49 2.92
N PRO A 657 -29.44 -8.72 1.86
CA PRO A 657 -28.47 -8.28 0.87
C PRO A 657 -27.27 -7.58 1.51
N GLY A 658 -26.06 -7.91 1.07
CA GLY A 658 -24.85 -7.16 1.45
C GLY A 658 -24.96 -5.70 1.03
N MET A 659 -24.23 -4.81 1.67
CA MET A 659 -24.26 -3.36 1.51
C MET A 659 -23.31 -2.83 0.43
N LYS A 660 -22.14 -3.45 0.24
CA LYS A 660 -21.16 -3.11 -0.81
C LYS A 660 -20.68 -4.36 -1.57
N ASP A 661 -20.33 -4.23 -2.86
CA ASP A 661 -19.67 -5.31 -3.61
C ASP A 661 -18.36 -5.70 -2.91
N GLY A 662 -18.07 -6.99 -2.80
CA GLY A 662 -16.95 -7.49 -2.01
C GLY A 662 -17.16 -7.39 -0.49
N GLN A 663 -18.36 -7.09 0.01
CA GLN A 663 -18.60 -7.16 1.46
C GLN A 663 -18.47 -8.61 1.92
N ASN A 664 -17.64 -8.84 2.92
CA ASN A 664 -17.50 -10.10 3.61
C ASN A 664 -18.58 -10.29 4.70
N ARG A 665 -19.04 -11.54 4.88
CA ARG A 665 -19.89 -11.99 5.99
C ARG A 665 -19.55 -13.45 6.32
N PHE A 666 -19.23 -13.71 7.58
CA PHE A 666 -19.08 -15.07 8.09
C PHE A 666 -20.47 -15.64 8.42
N ILE A 667 -20.71 -16.88 8.02
CA ILE A 667 -21.97 -17.62 8.20
C ILE A 667 -21.66 -18.99 8.79
N LYS A 668 -22.44 -19.43 9.78
CA LYS A 668 -22.29 -20.76 10.41
C LYS A 668 -23.33 -21.73 9.84
N GLU A 669 -22.89 -22.61 8.95
CA GLU A 669 -23.73 -23.62 8.29
C GLU A 669 -23.25 -25.02 8.70
N ASN A 670 -24.15 -25.84 9.26
CA ASN A 670 -23.88 -27.23 9.67
C ASN A 670 -22.61 -27.40 10.55
N GLY A 671 -22.25 -26.36 11.33
CA GLY A 671 -21.08 -26.36 12.20
C GLY A 671 -19.77 -25.87 11.55
N VAL A 672 -19.76 -25.62 10.24
CA VAL A 672 -18.65 -25.01 9.50
C VAL A 672 -18.89 -23.49 9.41
N VAL A 673 -17.82 -22.70 9.55
CA VAL A 673 -17.88 -21.26 9.26
C VAL A 673 -17.51 -21.05 7.80
N ASN A 674 -18.39 -20.40 7.04
CA ASN A 674 -18.22 -20.10 5.63
C ASN A 674 -18.03 -18.58 5.46
N LEU A 675 -17.04 -18.16 4.68
CA LEU A 675 -16.89 -16.76 4.29
C LEU A 675 -17.66 -16.51 3.00
N TYR A 676 -18.66 -15.64 3.06
CA TYR A 676 -19.40 -15.17 1.90
C TYR A 676 -18.99 -13.74 1.54
N SER A 677 -18.84 -13.48 0.24
CA SER A 677 -18.62 -12.16 -0.35
C SER A 677 -19.87 -11.73 -1.11
N TRP A 678 -20.35 -10.52 -0.91
CA TRP A 678 -21.49 -9.98 -1.63
C TRP A 678 -21.13 -9.62 -3.08
N ALA A 679 -21.77 -10.28 -4.05
CA ALA A 679 -21.74 -9.90 -5.46
C ALA A 679 -22.93 -8.97 -5.75
N ALA A 680 -22.67 -7.66 -5.77
CA ALA A 680 -23.68 -6.64 -6.01
C ALA A 680 -24.25 -6.68 -7.43
N ALA A 681 -23.46 -7.08 -8.44
CA ALA A 681 -23.95 -7.30 -9.79
C ALA A 681 -25.00 -8.43 -9.86
N GLU A 682 -24.74 -9.55 -9.14
CA GLU A 682 -25.61 -10.73 -9.17
C GLU A 682 -26.68 -10.73 -8.06
N GLN A 683 -26.65 -9.75 -7.15
CA GLN A 683 -27.55 -9.62 -5.99
C GLN A 683 -27.60 -10.88 -5.11
N LYS A 684 -26.48 -11.61 -5.03
CA LYS A 684 -26.31 -12.78 -4.18
C LYS A 684 -25.01 -12.72 -3.39
N TRP A 685 -25.00 -13.43 -2.28
CA TRP A 685 -23.77 -13.79 -1.59
C TRP A 685 -23.10 -14.94 -2.35
N LEU A 686 -21.84 -14.78 -2.72
CA LEU A 686 -20.99 -15.84 -3.26
C LEU A 686 -20.16 -16.44 -2.12
N LEU A 687 -20.07 -17.76 -2.08
CA LEU A 687 -19.18 -18.45 -1.15
C LEU A 687 -17.73 -18.25 -1.62
N VAL A 688 -16.89 -17.65 -0.78
CA VAL A 688 -15.45 -17.43 -1.03
C VAL A 688 -14.62 -18.65 -0.63
N GLY A 689 -15.10 -19.38 0.37
CA GLY A 689 -14.48 -20.60 0.89
C GLY A 689 -14.89 -20.91 2.33
N SER A 690 -14.58 -22.11 2.78
CA SER A 690 -14.77 -22.52 4.18
C SER A 690 -13.64 -21.96 5.06
N VAL A 691 -14.01 -21.25 6.11
CA VAL A 691 -13.10 -20.71 7.12
C VAL A 691 -12.79 -21.80 8.14
N ILE A 692 -11.56 -22.30 8.11
CA ILE A 692 -11.10 -23.22 9.14
C ILE A 692 -10.69 -22.41 10.36
N GLY A 693 -11.66 -22.22 11.26
CA GLY A 693 -11.33 -22.16 12.68
C GLY A 693 -10.57 -23.43 13.04
N SER A 694 -9.38 -23.29 13.64
CA SER A 694 -8.55 -24.41 14.10
C SER A 694 -9.18 -25.10 15.31
N LYS A 695 -10.33 -25.76 15.11
CA LYS A 695 -10.91 -26.67 16.09
C LYS A 695 -10.11 -27.98 16.06
N PRO A 696 -9.60 -28.48 17.19
CA PRO A 696 -8.96 -29.78 17.24
C PRO A 696 -9.98 -30.87 16.87
N GLN A 697 -9.56 -31.87 16.09
CA GLN A 697 -10.35 -33.08 15.91
C GLN A 697 -10.54 -33.77 17.27
N LYS A 698 -11.76 -34.20 17.59
CA LYS A 698 -12.00 -35.09 18.73
C LYS A 698 -11.10 -36.33 18.59
N LYS A 699 -10.45 -36.71 19.68
CA LYS A 699 -9.51 -37.83 19.76
C LYS A 699 -10.15 -38.97 20.56
N GLN A 700 -10.05 -40.19 20.04
CA GLN A 700 -10.64 -41.37 20.67
C GLN A 700 -9.61 -42.06 21.57
N HIS A 701 -10.00 -42.41 22.80
CA HIS A 701 -9.16 -43.14 23.74
C HIS A 701 -10.01 -44.07 24.62
N LEU A 702 -9.57 -45.33 24.79
CA LEU A 702 -10.25 -46.37 25.57
C LEU A 702 -11.77 -46.50 25.28
N GLY A 703 -12.14 -46.38 24.00
CA GLY A 703 -13.54 -46.52 23.54
C GLY A 703 -14.44 -45.30 23.81
N LYS A 704 -13.91 -44.20 24.34
CA LYS A 704 -14.61 -42.92 24.53
C LYS A 704 -13.99 -41.82 23.66
N GLU A 705 -14.76 -40.80 23.33
CA GLU A 705 -14.33 -39.66 22.51
C GLU A 705 -14.16 -38.40 23.37
N PHE A 706 -13.08 -37.64 23.12
CA PHE A 706 -12.73 -36.44 23.87
C PHE A 706 -12.33 -35.29 22.93
N ASP A 707 -12.71 -34.05 23.25
CA ASP A 707 -12.27 -32.86 22.50
C ASP A 707 -10.77 -32.64 22.57
N TYR A 708 -10.18 -32.92 23.74
CA TYR A 708 -8.76 -32.86 23.98
C TYR A 708 -8.27 -34.19 24.55
N LEU A 709 -7.08 -34.60 24.09
CA LEU A 709 -6.35 -35.73 24.64
C LEU A 709 -4.92 -35.24 24.90
N PHE A 710 -4.54 -35.23 26.17
CA PHE A 710 -3.24 -34.77 26.64
C PHE A 710 -2.39 -35.95 27.09
N ASP A 711 -1.11 -35.95 26.71
CA ASP A 711 -0.11 -36.83 27.31
C ASP A 711 0.37 -36.18 28.61
N VAL A 712 -0.14 -36.66 29.75
CA VAL A 712 0.23 -36.19 31.08
C VAL A 712 1.49 -36.94 31.50
N ASP A 713 2.54 -36.16 31.76
CA ASP A 713 3.82 -36.63 32.26
C ASP A 713 3.95 -36.22 33.73
N LEU A 714 4.14 -37.21 34.60
CA LEU A 714 4.23 -37.02 36.06
C LEU A 714 5.67 -37.14 36.57
N GLY A 715 6.65 -37.18 35.66
CA GLY A 715 8.09 -37.26 35.96
C GLY A 715 8.66 -38.68 35.86
N ASP A 716 9.98 -38.77 36.05
CA ASP A 716 10.88 -39.82 35.57
C ASP A 716 10.59 -41.29 35.97
N ASN A 717 9.57 -41.57 36.78
CA ASN A 717 9.15 -42.91 37.18
C ASN A 717 7.73 -43.31 36.74
N HIS A 718 6.98 -42.44 36.05
CA HIS A 718 5.66 -42.78 35.52
C HIS A 718 5.66 -42.85 33.98
N PRO A 719 5.01 -43.87 33.37
CA PRO A 719 4.78 -43.86 31.93
C PRO A 719 3.85 -42.69 31.59
N LYS A 720 3.98 -42.12 30.37
CA LYS A 720 3.10 -41.02 29.94
C LYS A 720 1.66 -41.53 29.79
N LEU A 721 0.75 -40.96 30.56
CA LEU A 721 -0.64 -41.38 30.66
C LEU A 721 -1.54 -40.41 29.89
N LYS A 722 -2.61 -40.93 29.27
CA LYS A 722 -3.47 -40.14 28.38
C LYS A 722 -4.73 -39.66 29.07
N LEU A 723 -4.82 -38.34 29.28
CA LEU A 723 -5.97 -37.68 29.87
C LEU A 723 -6.95 -37.24 28.79
N GLY A 724 -8.17 -37.75 28.85
CA GLY A 724 -9.29 -37.34 28.01
C GLY A 724 -10.14 -36.25 28.68
N TYR A 725 -10.33 -35.14 27.98
CA TYR A 725 -11.09 -33.97 28.45
C TYR A 725 -12.05 -33.46 27.36
N ASN A 726 -13.29 -33.15 27.73
CA ASN A 726 -14.27 -32.53 26.83
C ASN A 726 -14.43 -31.03 27.11
N LYS A 727 -14.70 -30.23 26.08
CA LYS A 727 -14.82 -28.78 26.23
C LYS A 727 -16.07 -28.43 27.08
N GLY A 728 -15.91 -27.60 28.11
CA GLY A 728 -16.97 -27.31 29.08
C GLY A 728 -17.21 -28.39 30.15
N GLU A 729 -16.35 -29.42 30.25
CA GLU A 729 -16.28 -30.31 31.41
C GLU A 729 -15.51 -29.62 32.55
N ASP A 730 -15.89 -29.84 33.82
CA ASP A 730 -15.14 -29.29 34.96
C ASP A 730 -13.70 -29.86 35.00
N PRO A 731 -12.65 -29.02 34.95
CA PRO A 731 -11.25 -29.47 35.01
C PRO A 731 -10.93 -30.30 36.26
N TRP A 732 -11.51 -29.98 37.42
CA TRP A 732 -11.25 -30.73 38.66
C TRP A 732 -11.94 -32.10 38.65
N ALA A 733 -13.18 -32.21 38.17
CA ALA A 733 -13.84 -33.49 37.93
C ALA A 733 -13.08 -34.36 36.91
N ALA A 734 -12.54 -33.76 35.83
CA ALA A 734 -11.75 -34.48 34.84
C ALA A 734 -10.39 -34.94 35.39
N ALA A 735 -9.69 -34.11 36.18
CA ALA A 735 -8.46 -34.49 36.87
C ALA A 735 -8.71 -35.59 37.92
N GLN A 736 -9.78 -35.49 38.71
CA GLN A 736 -10.19 -36.51 39.67
C GLN A 736 -10.52 -37.84 38.98
N ARG A 737 -11.24 -37.81 37.84
CA ARG A 737 -11.48 -39.00 37.01
C ARG A 737 -10.15 -39.63 36.59
N PHE A 738 -9.25 -38.83 36.03
CA PHE A 738 -7.97 -39.32 35.54
C PHE A 738 -7.09 -39.92 36.65
N ILE A 739 -7.06 -39.29 37.83
CA ILE A 739 -6.36 -39.81 39.02
C ILE A 739 -6.94 -41.16 39.43
N ASN A 740 -8.27 -41.28 39.49
CA ASN A 740 -8.96 -42.52 39.87
C ASN A 740 -8.79 -43.63 38.81
N GLU A 741 -8.87 -43.30 37.52
CA GLU A 741 -8.73 -44.25 36.40
C GLU A 741 -7.30 -44.79 36.25
N ASN A 742 -6.29 -44.13 36.83
CA ASN A 742 -4.88 -44.52 36.76
C ASN A 742 -4.23 -44.78 38.14
N GLU A 743 -5.02 -44.89 39.21
CA GLU A 743 -4.59 -45.18 40.58
C GLU A 743 -3.47 -44.24 41.12
N LEU A 744 -3.56 -42.93 40.80
CA LEU A 744 -2.55 -41.92 41.15
C LEU A 744 -2.78 -41.28 42.54
N SER A 745 -1.77 -40.58 43.09
CA SER A 745 -1.95 -39.84 44.34
C SER A 745 -2.88 -38.64 44.17
N GLN A 746 -3.65 -38.33 45.21
CA GLN A 746 -4.60 -37.23 45.20
C GLN A 746 -3.93 -35.85 45.19
N ASP A 747 -2.67 -35.76 45.62
CA ASP A 747 -1.86 -34.53 45.60
C ASP A 747 -1.66 -33.94 44.20
N PHE A 748 -1.78 -34.78 43.16
CA PHE A 748 -1.67 -34.34 41.77
C PHE A 748 -2.94 -33.63 41.24
N ILE A 749 -4.03 -33.57 42.01
CA ILE A 749 -5.31 -33.04 41.50
C ILE A 749 -5.19 -31.58 41.04
N ASP A 750 -4.55 -30.71 41.83
CA ASP A 750 -4.39 -29.31 41.45
C ASP A 750 -3.36 -29.15 40.34
N GLN A 751 -2.31 -29.96 40.29
CA GLN A 751 -1.34 -29.95 39.19
C GLN A 751 -2.02 -30.32 37.86
N ILE A 752 -2.85 -31.37 37.85
CA ILE A 752 -3.52 -31.88 36.65
C ILE A 752 -4.69 -30.98 36.24
N SER A 753 -5.45 -30.43 37.20
CA SER A 753 -6.54 -29.47 36.92
C SER A 753 -6.00 -28.17 36.33
N ASN A 754 -4.96 -27.58 36.93
CA ASN A 754 -4.32 -26.39 36.40
C ASN A 754 -3.62 -26.66 35.05
N PHE A 755 -3.07 -27.86 34.85
CA PHE A 755 -2.56 -28.29 33.55
C PHE A 755 -3.67 -28.29 32.48
N ILE A 756 -4.84 -28.91 32.74
CA ILE A 756 -5.99 -28.88 31.83
C ILE A 756 -6.38 -27.43 31.50
N VAL A 757 -6.60 -26.58 32.52
CA VAL A 757 -6.97 -25.17 32.35
C VAL A 757 -5.94 -24.41 31.51
N SER A 758 -4.64 -24.61 31.77
CA SER A 758 -3.56 -23.93 31.04
C SER A 758 -3.50 -24.31 29.55
N GLN A 759 -3.86 -25.56 29.21
CA GLN A 759 -3.80 -26.09 27.86
C GLN A 759 -5.08 -25.78 27.06
N THR A 760 -6.24 -25.71 27.72
CA THR A 760 -7.54 -25.43 27.07
C THR A 760 -7.86 -23.94 26.99
N LYS A 761 -7.22 -23.11 27.83
CA LYS A 761 -7.45 -21.66 27.97
C LYS A 761 -8.90 -21.30 28.35
N GLU A 762 -9.62 -22.19 29.04
CA GLU A 762 -10.93 -21.84 29.61
C GLU A 762 -10.75 -20.95 30.86
N VAL A 763 -11.51 -19.86 30.94
CA VAL A 763 -11.49 -18.95 32.10
C VAL A 763 -12.40 -19.52 33.17
N ALA A 764 -11.87 -19.70 34.38
CA ALA A 764 -12.64 -20.21 35.52
C ALA A 764 -13.84 -19.30 35.86
N HIS A 765 -15.05 -19.74 35.52
CA HIS A 765 -16.29 -19.06 35.91
C HIS A 765 -16.55 -19.23 37.42
N LEU A 766 -16.14 -18.22 38.20
CA LEU A 766 -16.46 -18.10 39.62
C LEU A 766 -17.97 -17.90 39.85
N TYR A 767 -18.68 -18.92 40.35
CA TYR A 767 -20.01 -18.80 40.97
C TYR A 767 -20.18 -19.81 42.13
N PRO A 768 -21.14 -19.61 43.07
CA PRO A 768 -20.78 -19.63 44.50
C PRO A 768 -21.14 -20.89 45.30
N SER A 769 -20.28 -21.19 46.28
CA SER A 769 -20.53 -21.84 47.58
C SER A 769 -21.71 -22.83 47.71
N ALA A 770 -21.36 -24.13 47.80
CA ALA A 770 -22.09 -25.09 48.61
C ALA A 770 -21.13 -25.80 49.58
N ALA A 771 -21.51 -25.91 50.85
CA ALA A 771 -20.62 -26.42 51.90
C ALA A 771 -20.51 -27.96 51.88
N ALA A 772 -19.28 -28.46 51.97
CA ALA A 772 -18.97 -29.80 52.46
C ALA A 772 -17.97 -29.65 53.61
N ALA A 773 -18.39 -30.00 54.83
CA ALA A 773 -17.55 -29.94 56.02
C ALA A 773 -16.68 -31.21 56.14
N ASP A 774 -15.45 -31.03 56.62
CA ASP A 774 -14.48 -32.10 56.92
C ASP A 774 -14.99 -33.03 58.05
N PRO A 775 -14.86 -34.37 57.93
CA PRO A 775 -15.18 -35.33 58.99
C PRO A 775 -14.24 -35.33 60.21
N PHE A 776 -13.04 -34.73 60.18
CA PHE A 776 -12.02 -34.96 61.23
C PHE A 776 -11.60 -33.80 62.13
N THR A 777 -11.87 -32.52 61.80
CA THR A 777 -11.65 -31.40 62.76
C THR A 777 -12.72 -30.30 62.72
N GLY A 778 -13.77 -30.46 63.54
CA GLY A 778 -14.80 -29.44 63.73
C GLY A 778 -14.53 -28.43 64.87
N GLY A 779 -14.49 -27.15 64.53
CA GLY A 779 -15.14 -26.08 65.31
C GLY A 779 -14.48 -25.51 66.58
N SER A 780 -14.12 -24.21 66.49
CA SER A 780 -14.24 -23.15 67.54
C SER A 780 -12.98 -22.62 68.22
N ARG A 781 -12.73 -21.30 68.06
CA ARG A 781 -12.54 -20.40 69.21
C ARG A 781 -13.03 -18.96 68.95
N TYR A 782 -13.59 -18.39 70.02
CA TYR A 782 -14.30 -17.11 70.26
C TYR A 782 -13.31 -15.91 70.35
N VAL A 783 -13.50 -14.70 69.72
CA VAL A 783 -14.35 -13.50 70.08
C VAL A 783 -13.89 -12.80 71.41
N PRO A 784 -14.06 -11.47 71.69
CA PRO A 784 -14.64 -10.29 70.97
C PRO A 784 -13.73 -9.01 70.87
N GLY A 785 -14.20 -7.94 70.18
CA GLY A 785 -13.66 -6.56 70.34
C GLY A 785 -14.17 -5.52 69.31
N SER A 786 -14.68 -4.37 69.76
CA SER A 786 -15.52 -3.42 68.97
C SER A 786 -14.86 -2.07 68.57
N GLY A 787 -15.25 -1.53 67.39
CA GLY A 787 -15.12 -0.11 66.96
C GLY A 787 -15.17 -0.02 65.42
N VAL A 788 -16.14 0.58 64.69
CA VAL A 788 -16.88 1.86 64.80
C VAL A 788 -15.94 3.07 64.58
N ALA A 789 -16.14 4.02 63.66
CA ALA A 789 -17.28 4.40 62.81
C ALA A 789 -16.82 4.75 61.36
N GLY A 790 -17.69 4.97 60.36
CA GLY A 790 -19.16 4.97 60.35
C GLY A 790 -19.73 5.26 58.94
N GLY A 791 -21.00 4.94 58.72
CA GLY A 791 -21.73 5.25 57.47
C GLY A 791 -22.88 6.24 57.69
N GLY A 792 -23.43 6.81 56.62
CA GLY A 792 -24.46 7.86 56.69
C GLY A 792 -25.31 8.03 55.42
N PHE A 793 -26.27 7.12 55.23
CA PHE A 793 -27.61 7.29 54.62
C PHE A 793 -27.90 8.37 53.55
N SER A 794 -28.24 7.88 52.34
CA SER A 794 -29.51 8.07 51.59
C SER A 794 -30.07 9.44 51.14
N HIS A 795 -30.87 9.37 50.06
CA HIS A 795 -31.84 10.33 49.49
C HIS A 795 -31.34 11.39 48.49
N GLY A 796 -31.76 11.19 47.23
CA GLY A 796 -32.54 12.15 46.41
C GLY A 796 -31.97 13.53 46.08
N GLY A 797 -32.09 13.93 44.80
CA GLY A 797 -32.14 15.35 44.45
C GLY A 797 -31.27 15.76 43.27
N ALA A 798 -31.89 16.50 42.36
CA ALA A 798 -31.35 17.11 41.16
C ALA A 798 -30.21 18.15 41.37
N ALA A 799 -29.57 18.44 40.23
CA ALA A 799 -29.10 19.76 39.78
C ALA A 799 -27.64 20.22 40.06
N ASP A 800 -27.07 20.73 38.95
CA ASP A 800 -25.99 21.71 38.76
C ASP A 800 -26.10 22.94 39.71
N PRO A 801 -24.98 23.59 40.09
CA PRO A 801 -24.65 24.85 39.39
C PRO A 801 -23.16 25.20 39.20
N PHE A 802 -22.89 25.86 38.07
CA PHE A 802 -21.75 26.75 37.78
C PHE A 802 -21.43 27.81 38.85
N THR A 803 -20.14 28.17 38.99
CA THR A 803 -19.51 29.54 39.06
C THR A 803 -18.03 29.37 39.47
N GLY A 804 -16.99 29.98 38.86
CA GLY A 804 -16.70 31.40 38.66
C GLY A 804 -16.06 32.00 39.93
N SER A 805 -14.87 32.64 39.98
CA SER A 805 -13.92 33.11 38.95
C SER A 805 -12.62 33.70 39.58
N SER A 806 -11.51 33.79 38.81
CA SER A 806 -10.36 34.76 38.94
C SER A 806 -9.48 34.80 40.22
N GLY A 807 -8.16 35.10 40.18
CA GLY A 807 -7.23 35.33 39.06
C GLY A 807 -5.86 35.95 39.49
N TYR A 808 -5.08 36.42 38.48
CA TYR A 808 -3.88 37.31 38.51
C TYR A 808 -2.43 36.77 38.33
N ARG A 809 -1.62 37.61 37.66
CA ARG A 809 -0.29 37.44 36.99
C ARG A 809 0.65 38.63 37.40
N PRO A 810 1.83 38.97 36.79
CA PRO A 810 2.57 38.50 35.59
C PRO A 810 3.94 37.86 35.98
N GLY A 811 5.12 37.92 35.29
CA GLY A 811 5.65 38.54 34.05
C GLY A 811 7.19 38.34 33.98
N SER A 812 8.00 38.74 32.97
CA SER A 812 7.78 39.15 31.55
C SER A 812 9.14 39.51 30.88
N GLY A 813 9.49 39.02 29.67
CA GLY A 813 10.73 39.44 28.95
C GLY A 813 11.05 38.73 27.62
N ALA A 814 11.34 39.50 26.57
CA ALA A 814 11.86 39.14 25.23
C ALA A 814 12.77 40.31 24.73
N PRO A 815 13.69 40.21 23.73
CA PRO A 815 13.30 40.03 22.30
C PRO A 815 14.36 39.40 21.30
N THR A 816 13.96 39.22 20.02
CA THR A 816 14.79 39.16 18.76
C THR A 816 15.86 38.04 18.57
N SER A 817 16.20 37.50 17.39
CA SER A 817 15.76 37.63 15.97
C SER A 817 16.42 36.55 15.05
N GLY A 818 15.79 36.13 13.94
CA GLY A 818 16.52 35.75 12.70
C GLY A 818 16.40 34.32 12.10
N SER A 819 15.74 34.23 10.92
CA SER A 819 15.98 33.32 9.76
C SER A 819 16.14 31.78 9.87
N GLY A 820 15.31 31.04 9.10
CA GLY A 820 15.84 30.15 8.03
C GLY A 820 15.68 28.61 8.10
N ALA A 821 14.76 28.09 7.27
CA ALA A 821 14.85 26.83 6.47
C ALA A 821 14.65 25.40 7.06
N SER A 822 14.04 24.58 6.17
CA SER A 822 14.15 23.11 5.94
C SER A 822 13.76 22.05 6.99
N ALA A 823 12.68 21.32 6.63
CA ALA A 823 12.51 19.85 6.62
C ALA A 823 13.30 18.96 7.60
N GLY A 824 12.57 18.23 8.45
CA GLY A 824 13.07 17.03 9.16
C GLY A 824 12.58 15.74 8.51
N LEU A 825 13.51 14.92 8.03
CA LEU A 825 13.25 13.57 7.48
C LEU A 825 13.09 12.55 8.60
N GLY A 826 12.10 11.64 8.46
CA GLY A 826 11.91 10.50 9.36
C GLY A 826 12.91 9.36 9.08
N ALA A 827 13.25 8.59 10.12
CA ALA A 827 14.34 7.61 10.10
C ALA A 827 14.01 6.28 9.40
N ASP A 828 15.05 5.65 8.87
CA ASP A 828 15.06 4.29 8.31
C ASP A 828 15.31 3.22 9.40
N PRO A 829 14.47 2.19 9.54
CA PRO A 829 14.60 1.19 10.58
C PRO A 829 15.38 -0.06 10.12
N PHE A 830 16.46 -0.40 10.86
CA PHE A 830 17.27 -1.64 10.81
C PHE A 830 18.45 -1.67 9.78
N THR A 831 19.56 -1.00 10.17
CA THR A 831 20.97 -0.91 9.63
C THR A 831 21.45 -1.89 8.53
N GLY A 832 22.37 -1.55 7.62
CA GLY A 832 23.28 -0.40 7.43
C GLY A 832 24.44 -0.83 6.52
N SER A 833 25.27 0.02 5.91
CA SER A 833 25.43 1.47 6.08
C SER A 833 26.13 2.11 4.87
N THR A 834 25.88 3.40 4.61
CA THR A 834 26.83 4.28 3.90
C THR A 834 26.87 5.61 4.66
N ARG A 835 28.05 5.99 5.17
CA ARG A 835 28.22 7.17 6.03
C ARG A 835 28.47 8.41 5.16
N TYR A 836 27.64 9.44 5.32
CA TYR A 836 27.82 10.73 4.63
C TYR A 836 28.98 11.52 5.27
N VAL A 837 29.84 12.13 4.44
CA VAL A 837 30.93 13.02 4.86
C VAL A 837 30.64 14.43 4.32
N PRO A 838 30.73 15.50 5.14
CA PRO A 838 30.49 16.87 4.66
C PRO A 838 31.56 17.32 3.65
N ALA A 839 31.14 17.95 2.55
CA ALA A 839 32.03 18.47 1.52
C ALA A 839 32.85 19.66 2.04
N GLY A 840 34.18 19.63 1.91
CA GLY A 840 35.00 20.68 2.51
C GLY A 840 36.51 20.72 2.29
N GLN A 841 37.10 20.07 1.26
CA GLN A 841 38.40 20.48 0.68
C GLN A 841 38.71 19.73 -0.63
N VAL A 842 39.35 20.41 -1.58
CA VAL A 842 39.68 19.91 -2.92
C VAL A 842 41.06 19.24 -2.90
N LEU A 843 41.15 17.95 -3.25
CA LEU A 843 42.38 17.29 -3.73
C LEU A 843 42.07 16.15 -4.71
N SER A 844 42.78 16.17 -5.84
CA SER A 844 42.98 15.19 -6.94
C SER A 844 42.34 13.78 -6.89
N THR A 845 41.53 13.50 -7.93
CA THR A 845 41.51 12.29 -8.79
C THR A 845 41.94 10.92 -8.22
N GLU A 846 40.97 10.04 -7.92
CA GLU A 846 40.72 8.74 -8.59
C GLU A 846 39.61 7.97 -7.84
N SER A 847 38.66 7.36 -8.54
CA SER A 847 37.50 6.67 -7.94
C SER A 847 37.73 5.16 -7.81
N VAL A 848 38.23 4.73 -6.66
CA VAL A 848 38.37 3.30 -6.32
C VAL A 848 37.00 2.72 -5.93
N ALA A 849 36.65 1.55 -6.49
CA ALA A 849 35.42 0.85 -6.13
C ALA A 849 35.44 0.40 -4.66
N ALA A 850 34.28 0.35 -4.01
CA ALA A 850 34.17 -0.17 -2.64
C ALA A 850 34.67 -1.62 -2.60
N SER A 851 35.72 -1.86 -1.81
CA SER A 851 36.47 -3.12 -1.81
C SER A 851 35.86 -4.12 -0.81
N ASP A 852 35.55 -5.34 -1.25
CA ASP A 852 34.99 -6.40 -0.39
C ASP A 852 35.91 -6.77 0.80
N PHE A 853 37.22 -6.63 0.59
CA PHE A 853 38.30 -6.75 1.58
C PHE A 853 39.54 -5.95 1.07
N PRO A 854 40.48 -5.53 1.93
CA PRO A 854 40.55 -5.78 3.36
C PRO A 854 39.49 -4.97 4.11
N VAL A 855 38.77 -5.64 5.00
CA VAL A 855 37.80 -4.98 5.87
C VAL A 855 38.57 -4.32 7.01
N GLN A 856 38.41 -2.99 7.14
CA GLN A 856 39.14 -2.19 8.13
C GLN A 856 38.28 -1.78 9.35
N GLN A 857 37.00 -2.12 9.35
CA GLN A 857 36.04 -1.77 10.41
C GLN A 857 35.37 -3.03 10.97
N TYR A 858 35.26 -3.09 12.30
CA TYR A 858 34.54 -4.16 12.99
C TYR A 858 33.03 -4.09 12.71
N LEU A 859 32.42 -5.24 12.45
CA LEU A 859 31.00 -5.39 12.21
C LEU A 859 30.25 -5.51 13.54
N LEU A 860 29.17 -4.74 13.69
CA LEU A 860 28.35 -4.66 14.90
C LEU A 860 26.86 -4.90 14.57
N PHE A 861 26.13 -5.47 15.53
CA PHE A 861 24.68 -5.67 15.52
C PHE A 861 23.99 -4.67 16.45
N THR A 862 23.81 -3.43 15.99
CA THR A 862 23.26 -2.31 16.78
C THR A 862 21.74 -2.13 16.66
N GLN A 863 21.07 -2.85 15.76
CA GLN A 863 19.61 -2.80 15.60
C GLN A 863 18.86 -3.41 16.80
N GLY A 864 17.67 -2.90 17.17
CA GLY A 864 16.80 -3.60 18.13
C GLY A 864 15.40 -2.97 18.28
N ASN A 865 14.38 -3.79 18.58
CA ASN A 865 13.02 -3.29 18.87
C ASN A 865 12.88 -2.98 20.36
N ARG A 866 13.23 -1.75 20.75
CA ARG A 866 13.26 -1.30 22.15
C ARG A 866 11.90 -1.36 22.84
N LYS A 867 10.80 -1.11 22.12
CA LYS A 867 9.45 -1.23 22.71
C LYS A 867 9.13 -2.69 23.06
N ALA A 868 9.30 -3.62 22.12
CA ALA A 868 9.05 -5.04 22.38
C ALA A 868 9.99 -5.63 23.44
N MET A 869 11.23 -5.13 23.54
CA MET A 869 12.18 -5.47 24.60
C MET A 869 11.68 -4.97 25.96
N LEU A 870 11.34 -3.68 26.06
CA LEU A 870 10.84 -3.06 27.30
C LEU A 870 9.54 -3.72 27.79
N ASP A 871 8.56 -3.91 26.90
CA ASP A 871 7.29 -4.56 27.21
C ASP A 871 7.52 -5.98 27.79
N LYS A 872 8.44 -6.76 27.19
CA LYS A 872 8.81 -8.10 27.70
C LYS A 872 9.59 -8.06 29.02
N LEU A 873 10.54 -7.15 29.20
CA LEU A 873 11.27 -6.99 30.46
C LEU A 873 10.30 -6.65 31.60
N LEU A 874 9.37 -5.70 31.38
CA LEU A 874 8.36 -5.31 32.37
C LEU A 874 7.39 -6.47 32.68
N THR A 875 6.95 -7.20 31.65
CA THR A 875 6.10 -8.39 31.82
C THR A 875 6.79 -9.43 32.71
N PHE A 876 8.01 -9.84 32.36
CA PHE A 876 8.77 -10.82 33.14
C PHE A 876 9.17 -10.31 34.53
N GLN A 877 9.41 -9.01 34.70
CA GLN A 877 9.61 -8.45 36.04
C GLN A 877 8.36 -8.58 36.91
N SER A 878 7.15 -8.43 36.37
CA SER A 878 5.92 -8.60 37.18
C SER A 878 5.76 -10.03 37.73
N GLU A 879 6.33 -11.02 37.04
CA GLU A 879 6.35 -12.43 37.45
C GLU A 879 7.48 -12.77 38.44
N MET A 880 8.52 -11.93 38.52
CA MET A 880 9.68 -12.12 39.40
C MET A 880 9.56 -11.21 40.61
N LYS A 881 9.65 -11.76 41.84
CA LYS A 881 9.53 -10.98 43.09
C LYS A 881 10.77 -10.09 43.37
N GLY A 882 11.03 -9.08 42.53
CA GLY A 882 12.24 -8.22 42.57
C GLY A 882 12.01 -6.77 42.11
N GLU A 883 12.83 -5.86 42.63
CA GLU A 883 12.62 -4.40 42.65
C GLU A 883 12.52 -3.70 41.28
N GLY A 884 11.46 -2.91 41.07
CA GLY A 884 11.13 -2.23 39.80
C GLY A 884 12.14 -1.19 39.27
N ALA A 885 13.15 -0.82 40.05
CA ALA A 885 14.12 0.21 39.66
C ALA A 885 15.10 -0.25 38.56
N VAL A 886 15.27 -1.57 38.39
CA VAL A 886 16.34 -2.17 37.57
C VAL A 886 16.15 -1.90 36.07
N ILE A 887 14.93 -2.07 35.52
CA ILE A 887 14.66 -1.94 34.08
C ILE A 887 14.86 -0.50 33.59
N ALA A 888 14.40 0.50 34.35
CA ALA A 888 14.55 1.91 33.98
C ALA A 888 16.02 2.31 33.80
N THR A 889 16.92 1.79 34.65
CA THR A 889 18.37 2.00 34.50
C THR A 889 18.92 1.33 33.25
N VAL A 890 18.48 0.12 32.91
CA VAL A 890 18.92 -0.58 31.69
C VAL A 890 18.44 0.15 30.43
N MET A 891 17.21 0.68 30.42
CA MET A 891 16.74 1.50 29.30
C MET A 891 17.52 2.80 29.14
N HIS A 892 17.87 3.48 30.24
CA HIS A 892 18.75 4.68 30.18
C HIS A 892 20.11 4.37 29.54
N VAL A 893 20.69 3.20 29.80
CA VAL A 893 21.93 2.75 29.13
C VAL A 893 21.72 2.57 27.62
N ILE A 894 20.59 1.98 27.21
CA ILE A 894 20.28 1.76 25.79
C ILE A 894 20.01 3.10 25.09
N ASP A 895 19.28 4.02 25.73
CA ASP A 895 18.99 5.35 25.14
C ASP A 895 20.26 6.22 25.00
N ALA A 896 21.27 6.00 25.85
CA ALA A 896 22.61 6.58 25.68
C ALA A 896 23.35 6.04 24.43
N VAL A 897 23.18 4.75 24.09
CA VAL A 897 23.74 4.17 22.85
C VAL A 897 23.18 4.88 21.61
N ASP A 898 21.86 5.00 21.50
CA ASP A 898 21.23 5.61 20.31
C ASP A 898 21.51 7.11 20.19
N SER A 899 21.57 7.83 21.30
CA SER A 899 21.97 9.25 21.32
C SER A 899 23.47 9.46 21.12
N SER A 900 24.28 8.38 21.04
CA SER A 900 25.74 8.41 21.06
C SER A 900 26.31 9.18 22.25
N ALA A 901 25.56 9.23 23.36
CA ALA A 901 25.94 9.92 24.57
C ALA A 901 26.90 9.04 25.40
N VAL A 902 28.01 9.63 25.85
CA VAL A 902 28.91 8.94 26.78
C VAL A 902 28.30 8.99 28.17
N LEU A 903 27.99 7.83 28.74
CA LEU A 903 27.47 7.74 30.11
C LEU A 903 28.50 8.25 31.12
N ARG A 904 28.02 8.84 32.22
CA ARG A 904 28.87 9.11 33.38
C ARG A 904 29.19 7.80 34.08
N GLU A 905 30.38 7.67 34.63
CA GLU A 905 30.83 6.45 35.31
C GLU A 905 29.84 5.91 36.37
N PRO A 906 29.20 6.73 37.24
CA PRO A 906 28.20 6.22 38.19
C PRO A 906 26.93 5.67 37.51
N GLU A 907 26.51 6.26 36.38
CA GLU A 907 25.35 5.81 35.61
C GLU A 907 25.66 4.47 34.92
N ALA A 908 26.84 4.36 34.31
CA ALA A 908 27.32 3.13 33.69
C ALA A 908 27.53 2.00 34.71
N VAL A 909 28.12 2.28 35.89
CA VAL A 909 28.27 1.30 36.98
C VAL A 909 26.90 0.80 37.47
N THR A 910 25.93 1.70 37.64
CA THR A 910 24.57 1.32 38.05
C THR A 910 23.89 0.50 36.97
N GLY A 911 24.00 0.90 35.69
CA GLY A 911 23.45 0.17 34.55
C GLY A 911 24.05 -1.23 34.36
N VAL A 912 25.37 -1.38 34.50
CA VAL A 912 26.05 -2.69 34.49
C VAL A 912 25.56 -3.56 35.64
N LYS A 913 25.46 -3.02 36.86
CA LYS A 913 24.93 -3.76 38.02
C LYS A 913 23.48 -4.21 37.79
N SER A 914 22.64 -3.35 37.21
CA SER A 914 21.27 -3.69 36.84
C SER A 914 21.22 -4.80 35.78
N LEU A 915 22.01 -4.71 34.70
CA LEU A 915 22.13 -5.77 33.69
C LEU A 915 22.55 -7.11 34.30
N MET A 916 23.57 -7.13 35.16
CA MET A 916 24.03 -8.36 35.83
C MET A 916 22.95 -8.98 36.73
N SER A 917 22.09 -8.16 37.36
CA SER A 917 20.97 -8.67 38.16
C SER A 917 19.87 -9.31 37.32
N LEU A 918 19.63 -8.81 36.10
CA LEU A 918 18.68 -9.40 35.15
C LEU A 918 19.25 -10.66 34.49
N LEU A 919 20.57 -10.74 34.27
CA LEU A 919 21.24 -11.93 33.74
C LEU A 919 21.22 -13.13 34.70
N ALA A 920 20.81 -12.93 35.95
CA ALA A 920 20.56 -14.01 36.91
C ALA A 920 19.12 -14.59 36.83
N TRP A 921 18.30 -14.17 35.86
CA TRP A 921 16.96 -14.73 35.64
C TRP A 921 16.99 -16.14 35.02
N PRO A 922 15.91 -16.94 35.15
CA PRO A 922 15.78 -18.24 34.50
C PRO A 922 15.98 -18.17 32.97
N GLU A 923 16.49 -19.26 32.39
CA GLU A 923 16.91 -19.29 30.98
C GLU A 923 15.79 -18.90 29.99
N GLU A 924 14.53 -19.23 30.27
CA GLU A 924 13.40 -18.86 29.41
C GLU A 924 13.13 -17.35 29.36
N LYS A 925 13.62 -16.60 30.37
CA LYS A 925 13.40 -15.16 30.53
C LYS A 925 14.62 -14.31 30.13
N LEU A 926 15.76 -14.93 29.79
CA LEU A 926 16.99 -14.22 29.43
C LEU A 926 16.95 -13.54 28.07
N LEU A 927 16.12 -14.01 27.12
CA LEU A 927 16.08 -13.47 25.74
C LEU A 927 16.02 -11.92 25.66
N PRO A 928 15.07 -11.22 26.31
CA PRO A 928 15.04 -9.74 26.27
C PRO A 928 16.21 -9.09 27.04
N VAL A 929 16.78 -9.77 28.03
CA VAL A 929 17.96 -9.30 28.79
C VAL A 929 19.23 -9.39 27.93
N LEU A 930 19.38 -10.46 27.15
CA LEU A 930 20.48 -10.65 26.20
C LEU A 930 20.36 -9.69 25.01
N ASP A 931 19.14 -9.39 24.58
CA ASP A 931 18.88 -8.38 23.54
C ASP A 931 19.21 -6.96 24.02
N ALA A 932 18.99 -6.65 25.30
CA ALA A 932 19.48 -5.43 25.95
C ALA A 932 21.01 -5.42 26.09
N LEU A 933 21.61 -6.52 26.58
CA LEU A 933 23.05 -6.65 26.80
C LEU A 933 23.86 -6.39 25.53
N ARG A 934 23.48 -6.99 24.39
CA ARG A 934 24.23 -6.79 23.14
C ARG A 934 24.25 -5.34 22.68
N LEU A 935 23.20 -4.55 22.96
CA LEU A 935 23.19 -3.12 22.66
C LEU A 935 24.05 -2.35 23.67
N ALA A 936 23.87 -2.62 24.96
CA ALA A 936 24.58 -1.94 26.04
C ALA A 936 26.12 -2.04 25.92
N VAL A 937 26.68 -3.18 25.52
CA VAL A 937 28.14 -3.35 25.33
C VAL A 937 28.74 -2.54 24.17
N THR A 938 27.92 -1.82 23.39
CA THR A 938 28.41 -0.84 22.40
C THR A 938 28.61 0.56 22.98
N GLU A 939 28.13 0.84 24.20
CA GLU A 939 28.48 2.05 24.95
C GLU A 939 29.89 1.91 25.54
N LYS A 940 30.67 2.99 25.54
CA LYS A 940 32.10 2.97 25.86
C LYS A 940 32.40 2.61 27.31
N GLN A 941 31.68 3.19 28.27
CA GLN A 941 31.90 2.92 29.71
C GLN A 941 31.36 1.55 30.10
N VAL A 942 30.21 1.14 29.56
CA VAL A 942 29.67 -0.22 29.78
C VAL A 942 30.62 -1.29 29.24
N ASN A 943 31.14 -1.12 28.01
CA ASN A 943 32.14 -2.03 27.44
C ASN A 943 33.39 -2.12 28.34
N ARG A 944 33.90 -0.97 28.80
CA ARG A 944 35.04 -0.90 29.71
C ARG A 944 34.80 -1.64 31.03
N LEU A 945 33.69 -1.35 31.70
CA LEU A 945 33.33 -1.96 32.97
C LEU A 945 33.16 -3.48 32.85
N MET A 946 32.54 -3.95 31.76
CA MET A 946 32.30 -5.37 31.51
C MET A 946 33.50 -6.14 30.95
N CYS A 947 34.53 -5.49 30.40
CA CYS A 947 35.65 -6.19 29.75
C CYS A 947 37.03 -5.96 30.41
N GLU A 948 37.25 -4.81 31.04
CA GLU A 948 38.50 -4.46 31.73
C GLU A 948 38.35 -4.55 33.25
N VAL A 949 37.26 -4.01 33.81
CA VAL A 949 37.11 -3.84 35.27
C VAL A 949 36.59 -5.09 35.96
N ASN A 950 35.61 -5.79 35.39
CA ASN A 950 35.10 -7.05 35.92
C ASN A 950 34.60 -7.98 34.78
N PRO A 951 35.50 -8.69 34.08
CA PRO A 951 35.13 -9.56 32.97
C PRO A 951 34.47 -10.88 33.38
N ASP A 952 34.72 -11.36 34.60
CA ASP A 952 34.31 -12.71 35.06
C ASP A 952 32.83 -13.07 34.79
N PRO A 953 31.83 -12.19 35.02
CA PRO A 953 30.43 -12.52 34.75
C PRO A 953 30.14 -12.73 33.26
N VAL A 954 30.76 -11.94 32.38
CA VAL A 954 30.57 -12.01 30.92
C VAL A 954 31.33 -13.22 30.36
N VAL A 955 32.55 -13.47 30.83
CA VAL A 955 33.33 -14.67 30.51
C VAL A 955 32.57 -15.93 30.93
N LYS A 956 31.99 -15.95 32.14
CA LYS A 956 31.15 -17.06 32.60
C LYS A 956 29.94 -17.27 31.69
N LEU A 957 29.22 -16.21 31.33
CA LEU A 957 28.06 -16.29 30.44
C LEU A 957 28.40 -16.89 29.05
N PHE A 958 29.58 -16.58 28.52
CA PHE A 958 30.08 -17.21 27.29
C PHE A 958 30.50 -18.67 27.51
N ASN A 959 31.12 -18.99 28.64
CA ASN A 959 31.47 -20.36 29.00
C ASN A 959 30.23 -21.25 29.12
N ASP A 960 29.20 -20.80 29.83
CA ASP A 960 27.99 -21.58 30.12
C ASP A 960 27.13 -21.81 28.86
N HIS A 961 27.00 -20.84 27.96
CA HIS A 961 26.06 -20.93 26.82
C HIS A 961 26.69 -21.10 25.42
N ILE A 962 27.98 -20.78 25.25
CA ILE A 962 28.69 -20.90 23.96
C ILE A 962 29.76 -22.01 24.02
N ILE A 963 30.68 -21.96 24.99
CA ILE A 963 31.90 -22.78 24.96
C ILE A 963 31.66 -24.20 25.51
N SER A 964 30.93 -24.36 26.61
CA SER A 964 30.64 -25.67 27.21
C SER A 964 29.39 -26.37 26.64
N SER A 965 28.46 -25.60 26.05
CA SER A 965 27.13 -26.07 25.65
C SER A 965 27.05 -26.41 24.15
N THR A 966 27.83 -27.37 23.66
CA THR A 966 27.81 -27.74 22.23
C THR A 966 26.61 -28.60 21.81
N GLN A 967 25.84 -29.16 22.75
CA GLN A 967 24.67 -30.01 22.47
C GLN A 967 23.48 -29.79 23.45
N SER A 968 22.89 -28.59 23.43
CA SER A 968 21.56 -28.37 24.04
C SER A 968 20.46 -28.47 22.98
N SER A 969 19.45 -29.29 23.23
CA SER A 969 18.33 -29.54 22.30
C SER A 969 17.15 -28.57 22.46
N SER A 970 17.21 -27.62 23.41
CA SER A 970 16.11 -26.68 23.65
C SER A 970 16.15 -25.47 22.70
N THR A 971 14.99 -25.10 22.16
CA THR A 971 14.83 -23.92 21.29
C THR A 971 15.19 -22.61 22.01
N VAL A 972 14.98 -22.56 23.33
CA VAL A 972 15.32 -21.44 24.20
C VAL A 972 16.84 -21.25 24.26
N ALA A 973 17.61 -22.30 24.56
CA ALA A 973 19.07 -22.24 24.65
C ALA A 973 19.71 -21.80 23.32
N ASN A 974 19.20 -22.30 22.19
CA ASN A 974 19.67 -21.91 20.87
C ASN A 974 19.39 -20.42 20.55
N THR A 975 18.24 -19.89 20.96
CA THR A 975 17.90 -18.47 20.78
C THR A 975 18.75 -17.55 21.66
N ASN A 976 18.99 -17.94 22.92
CA ASN A 976 19.88 -17.22 23.83
C ASN A 976 21.34 -17.21 23.33
N ARG A 977 21.83 -18.36 22.83
CA ARG A 977 23.16 -18.49 22.21
C ARG A 977 23.34 -17.57 21.01
N MET A 978 22.33 -17.44 20.14
CA MET A 978 22.36 -16.52 19.00
C MET A 978 22.53 -15.05 19.43
N LEU A 979 21.80 -14.61 20.46
CA LEU A 979 21.95 -13.25 21.00
C LEU A 979 23.33 -13.04 21.64
N LEU A 980 23.87 -14.03 22.37
CA LEU A 980 25.21 -13.97 22.94
C LEU A 980 26.31 -13.89 21.87
N LEU A 981 26.18 -14.60 20.74
CA LEU A 981 27.11 -14.46 19.61
C LEU A 981 27.07 -13.04 19.00
N ARG A 982 25.91 -12.37 19.02
CA ARG A 982 25.81 -10.94 18.65
C ARG A 982 26.43 -10.02 19.72
N THR A 983 26.30 -10.33 21.01
CA THR A 983 27.03 -9.63 22.08
C THR A 983 28.54 -9.72 21.86
N VAL A 984 29.07 -10.91 21.54
CA VAL A 984 30.49 -11.14 21.24
C VAL A 984 30.97 -10.30 20.06
N CYS A 985 30.19 -10.21 18.97
CA CYS A 985 30.50 -9.29 17.87
C CYS A 985 30.59 -7.84 18.34
N ASN A 986 29.66 -7.42 19.21
CA ASN A 986 29.55 -6.04 19.67
C ASN A 986 30.65 -5.64 20.67
N LEU A 987 31.30 -6.60 21.35
CA LEU A 987 32.46 -6.31 22.21
C LEU A 987 33.60 -5.62 21.45
N PHE A 988 33.76 -5.90 20.15
CA PHE A 988 34.80 -5.32 19.31
C PHE A 988 34.66 -3.80 19.09
N ALA A 989 33.51 -3.18 19.47
CA ALA A 989 33.29 -1.74 19.33
C ALA A 989 34.42 -0.91 19.96
N HIS A 990 34.90 -1.30 21.15
CA HIS A 990 35.92 -0.56 21.92
C HIS A 990 37.14 -1.42 22.25
N GLU A 991 38.22 -0.76 22.64
CA GLU A 991 39.51 -1.38 22.94
C GLU A 991 39.47 -2.40 24.10
N PRO A 992 38.77 -2.17 25.25
CA PRO A 992 38.63 -3.16 26.31
C PRO A 992 38.05 -4.50 25.85
N GLY A 993 36.94 -4.47 25.10
CA GLY A 993 36.32 -5.66 24.55
C GLY A 993 37.21 -6.37 23.51
N ARG A 994 37.97 -5.63 22.69
CA ARG A 994 38.98 -6.22 21.78
C ARG A 994 40.12 -6.91 22.54
N GLY A 995 40.57 -6.35 23.67
CA GLY A 995 41.54 -6.99 24.55
C GLY A 995 41.02 -8.29 25.15
N LEU A 996 39.79 -8.27 25.69
CA LEU A 996 39.14 -9.49 26.20
C LEU A 996 38.96 -10.56 25.11
N MET A 997 38.51 -10.18 23.92
CA MET A 997 38.34 -11.12 22.81
C MET A 997 39.67 -11.67 22.29
N SER A 998 40.78 -10.92 22.39
CA SER A 998 42.12 -11.43 22.11
C SER A 998 42.51 -12.55 23.09
N ASN A 999 42.22 -12.36 24.39
CA ASN A 999 42.51 -13.35 25.43
C ASN A 999 41.65 -14.62 25.31
N LEU A 1000 40.41 -14.48 24.83
CA LEU A 1000 39.47 -15.61 24.63
C LEU A 1000 39.51 -16.21 23.21
N ARG A 1001 40.38 -15.70 22.32
CA ARG A 1001 40.37 -16.01 20.88
C ARG A 1001 40.34 -17.51 20.61
N GLU A 1002 41.24 -18.27 21.20
CA GLU A 1002 41.36 -19.71 20.93
C GLU A 1002 40.11 -20.48 21.35
N GLN A 1003 39.49 -20.12 22.47
CA GLN A 1003 38.27 -20.77 22.95
C GLN A 1003 37.13 -20.52 21.94
N PHE A 1004 36.97 -19.30 21.47
CA PHE A 1004 35.95 -18.98 20.46
C PHE A 1004 36.25 -19.60 19.09
N ILE A 1005 37.46 -19.39 18.54
CA ILE A 1005 37.83 -19.85 17.20
C ILE A 1005 37.73 -21.37 17.06
N ASN A 1006 38.07 -22.15 18.11
CA ASN A 1006 37.87 -23.60 18.12
C ASN A 1006 36.40 -24.03 18.31
N THR A 1007 35.59 -23.28 19.05
CA THR A 1007 34.18 -23.65 19.31
C THR A 1007 33.24 -23.26 18.17
N LEU A 1008 33.42 -22.10 17.55
CA LEU A 1008 32.48 -21.55 16.55
C LEU A 1008 32.14 -22.50 15.38
N PRO A 1009 33.08 -23.27 14.79
CA PRO A 1009 32.76 -24.23 13.74
C PRO A 1009 31.92 -25.44 14.22
N ASN A 1010 31.91 -25.73 15.52
CA ASN A 1010 31.13 -26.83 16.12
C ASN A 1010 29.68 -26.43 16.42
N ILE A 1011 29.37 -25.12 16.39
CA ILE A 1011 28.00 -24.60 16.48
C ILE A 1011 27.26 -24.76 15.14
N LEU A 1012 27.99 -24.98 14.03
CA LEU A 1012 27.45 -25.07 12.68
C LEU A 1012 27.26 -26.54 12.23
N PRO A 1013 26.24 -26.84 11.41
CA PRO A 1013 25.21 -25.94 10.87
C PRO A 1013 24.16 -25.54 11.92
N ALA A 1014 23.69 -24.29 11.82
CA ALA A 1014 22.71 -23.71 12.75
C ALA A 1014 21.58 -22.98 11.98
N ASP A 1015 20.65 -22.35 12.69
CA ASP A 1015 19.68 -21.43 12.07
C ASP A 1015 20.39 -20.22 11.42
N LYS A 1016 19.68 -19.54 10.51
CA LYS A 1016 20.19 -18.39 9.75
C LYS A 1016 20.83 -17.30 10.63
N ASN A 1017 20.22 -16.95 11.76
CA ASN A 1017 20.71 -15.85 12.59
C ASN A 1017 22.01 -16.24 13.32
N THR A 1018 22.10 -17.48 13.79
CA THR A 1018 23.32 -18.04 14.38
C THR A 1018 24.45 -18.14 13.35
N GLN A 1019 24.15 -18.59 12.12
CA GLN A 1019 25.13 -18.60 11.01
C GLN A 1019 25.72 -17.20 10.75
N ILE A 1020 24.86 -16.18 10.62
CA ILE A 1020 25.28 -14.79 10.35
C ILE A 1020 26.10 -14.22 11.51
N ALA A 1021 25.71 -14.49 12.77
CA ALA A 1021 26.46 -14.05 13.94
C ALA A 1021 27.85 -14.71 13.99
N THR A 1022 27.93 -16.03 13.84
CA THR A 1022 29.20 -16.79 13.81
C THR A 1022 30.16 -16.28 12.72
N ALA A 1023 29.68 -16.09 11.49
CA ALA A 1023 30.50 -15.55 10.40
C ALA A 1023 30.99 -14.12 10.66
N SER A 1024 30.23 -13.32 11.41
CA SER A 1024 30.61 -11.95 11.79
C SER A 1024 31.72 -11.93 12.83
N ILE A 1025 31.77 -12.90 13.76
CA ILE A 1025 32.86 -13.03 14.73
C ILE A 1025 34.17 -13.38 14.01
N PHE A 1026 34.14 -14.32 13.06
CA PHE A 1026 35.31 -14.66 12.23
C PHE A 1026 35.83 -13.45 11.45
N LEU A 1027 34.94 -12.65 10.86
CA LEU A 1027 35.32 -11.40 10.20
C LEU A 1027 35.96 -10.42 11.18
N ASN A 1028 35.40 -10.20 12.38
CA ASN A 1028 35.97 -9.29 13.37
C ASN A 1028 37.36 -9.73 13.88
N PHE A 1029 37.58 -11.03 14.05
CA PHE A 1029 38.93 -11.56 14.32
C PHE A 1029 39.88 -11.37 13.12
N GLY A 1030 39.37 -11.50 11.89
CA GLY A 1030 40.12 -11.18 10.67
C GLY A 1030 40.61 -9.72 10.65
N VAL A 1031 39.73 -8.77 10.95
CA VAL A 1031 40.07 -7.33 11.10
C VAL A 1031 41.07 -7.12 12.25
N GLN A 1032 40.89 -7.79 13.39
CA GLN A 1032 41.79 -7.62 14.53
C GLN A 1032 43.21 -8.13 14.23
N ILE A 1033 43.33 -9.28 13.57
CA ILE A 1033 44.63 -9.88 13.20
C ILE A 1033 45.31 -9.08 12.08
N SER A 1034 44.57 -8.59 11.08
CA SER A 1034 45.18 -7.76 10.01
C SER A 1034 45.78 -6.47 10.57
N GLN A 1035 45.19 -5.90 11.62
CA GLN A 1035 45.66 -4.69 12.31
C GLN A 1035 46.83 -4.93 13.29
N MET A 1036 47.29 -6.17 13.50
CA MET A 1036 48.46 -6.47 14.33
C MET A 1036 49.79 -6.21 13.59
N PRO A 1037 50.85 -5.79 14.29
CA PRO A 1037 52.19 -5.71 13.71
C PRO A 1037 52.72 -7.11 13.35
N ASP A 1038 53.51 -7.19 12.28
CA ASP A 1038 54.05 -8.45 11.79
C ASP A 1038 54.99 -9.09 12.83
N SER A 1039 54.70 -10.36 13.14
CA SER A 1039 55.34 -11.12 14.21
C SER A 1039 54.97 -12.60 14.07
N GLU A 1040 55.82 -13.51 14.56
CA GLU A 1040 55.55 -14.96 14.56
C GLU A 1040 54.20 -15.30 15.22
N ALA A 1041 53.80 -14.53 16.25
CA ALA A 1041 52.50 -14.64 16.89
C ALA A 1041 51.33 -14.27 15.95
N LYS A 1042 51.46 -13.21 15.13
CA LYS A 1042 50.44 -12.85 14.13
C LYS A 1042 50.24 -13.97 13.11
N ASP A 1043 51.34 -14.59 12.66
CA ASP A 1043 51.31 -15.68 11.68
C ASP A 1043 50.69 -16.96 12.26
N GLU A 1044 51.05 -17.34 13.50
CA GLU A 1044 50.39 -18.44 14.22
C GLU A 1044 48.90 -18.18 14.43
N MET A 1045 48.53 -16.95 14.82
CA MET A 1045 47.14 -16.55 15.00
C MET A 1045 46.36 -16.63 13.69
N MET A 1046 46.91 -16.11 12.60
CA MET A 1046 46.34 -16.17 11.25
C MET A 1046 46.16 -17.61 10.77
N LEU A 1047 47.18 -18.47 10.91
CA LEU A 1047 47.14 -19.89 10.55
C LEU A 1047 46.02 -20.64 11.29
N HIS A 1048 45.90 -20.41 12.59
CA HIS A 1048 44.88 -21.04 13.43
C HIS A 1048 43.46 -20.58 13.02
N THR A 1049 43.25 -19.27 12.89
CA THR A 1049 41.96 -18.70 12.48
C THR A 1049 41.56 -19.20 11.09
N LEU A 1050 42.50 -19.29 10.14
CA LEU A 1050 42.26 -19.72 8.76
C LEU A 1050 41.74 -21.17 8.68
N ARG A 1051 42.31 -22.09 9.48
CA ARG A 1051 41.85 -23.49 9.55
C ARG A 1051 40.40 -23.59 10.04
N CYS A 1052 40.06 -22.85 11.10
CA CYS A 1052 38.70 -22.83 11.65
C CYS A 1052 37.69 -22.13 10.73
N VAL A 1053 38.14 -21.10 9.99
CA VAL A 1053 37.34 -20.44 8.93
C VAL A 1053 36.97 -21.42 7.83
N LEU A 1054 37.87 -22.30 7.40
CA LEU A 1054 37.58 -23.31 6.36
C LEU A 1054 36.59 -24.38 6.82
N ASP A 1055 36.73 -24.89 8.05
CA ASP A 1055 35.77 -25.83 8.63
C ASP A 1055 34.37 -25.19 8.79
N ALA A 1056 34.30 -23.94 9.24
CA ALA A 1056 33.05 -23.19 9.32
C ALA A 1056 32.44 -22.92 7.93
N LEU A 1057 33.25 -22.53 6.93
CA LEU A 1057 32.79 -22.24 5.56
C LEU A 1057 32.08 -23.45 4.93
N GLY A 1058 32.58 -24.67 5.15
CA GLY A 1058 31.97 -25.90 4.66
C GLY A 1058 30.60 -26.25 5.30
N LYS A 1059 30.23 -25.58 6.39
CA LYS A 1059 29.00 -25.83 7.17
C LYS A 1059 27.95 -24.71 7.03
N LEU A 1060 28.25 -23.65 6.28
CA LEU A 1060 27.36 -22.51 6.07
C LEU A 1060 26.48 -22.69 4.82
N VAL A 1061 25.21 -22.28 4.94
CA VAL A 1061 24.22 -22.34 3.85
C VAL A 1061 23.51 -21.01 3.61
N ASP A 1062 23.54 -20.06 4.56
CA ASP A 1062 23.00 -18.71 4.35
C ASP A 1062 23.99 -17.81 3.61
N GLY A 1063 23.54 -17.17 2.52
CA GLY A 1063 24.41 -16.35 1.66
C GLY A 1063 24.94 -15.07 2.30
N GLU A 1064 24.33 -14.53 3.36
CA GLU A 1064 24.90 -13.41 4.13
C GLU A 1064 26.03 -13.90 5.04
N ALA A 1065 25.84 -15.05 5.69
CA ALA A 1065 26.88 -15.68 6.50
C ALA A 1065 28.09 -16.09 5.64
N VAL A 1066 27.86 -16.72 4.49
CA VAL A 1066 28.93 -17.08 3.53
C VAL A 1066 29.66 -15.83 3.03
N TYR A 1067 28.96 -14.74 2.69
CA TYR A 1067 29.60 -13.48 2.29
C TYR A 1067 30.52 -12.92 3.39
N ARG A 1068 30.06 -12.89 4.65
CA ARG A 1068 30.83 -12.33 5.78
C ARG A 1068 32.09 -13.15 6.09
N ILE A 1069 31.98 -14.47 6.11
CA ILE A 1069 33.16 -15.31 6.39
C ILE A 1069 34.18 -15.24 5.24
N LEU A 1070 33.74 -15.10 3.98
CA LEU A 1070 34.62 -14.86 2.83
C LEU A 1070 35.29 -13.49 2.90
N ALA A 1071 34.57 -12.42 3.26
CA ALA A 1071 35.20 -11.10 3.46
C ALA A 1071 36.23 -11.12 4.60
N GLY A 1072 35.96 -11.87 5.68
CA GLY A 1072 36.94 -12.11 6.76
C GLY A 1072 38.16 -12.91 6.29
N LEU A 1073 37.94 -13.99 5.54
CA LEU A 1073 38.98 -14.80 4.90
C LEU A 1073 39.87 -13.94 3.99
N GLY A 1074 39.26 -13.18 3.06
CA GLY A 1074 39.97 -12.29 2.16
C GLY A 1074 40.76 -11.22 2.90
N THR A 1075 40.23 -10.69 4.01
CA THR A 1075 40.93 -9.71 4.86
C THR A 1075 42.16 -10.30 5.54
N LEU A 1076 42.12 -11.57 5.98
CA LEU A 1076 43.28 -12.24 6.59
C LEU A 1076 44.44 -12.42 5.61
N ILE A 1077 44.16 -12.70 4.33
CA ILE A 1077 45.18 -13.05 3.32
C ILE A 1077 45.49 -11.92 2.33
N TYR A 1078 45.01 -10.69 2.58
CA TYR A 1078 45.12 -9.58 1.62
C TYR A 1078 46.52 -8.94 1.56
N GLU A 1079 47.19 -8.82 2.70
CA GLU A 1079 48.38 -7.97 2.89
C GLU A 1079 49.65 -8.75 3.28
N SER A 1080 49.58 -10.10 3.35
CA SER A 1080 50.66 -10.97 3.84
C SER A 1080 51.16 -11.94 2.76
N ASP A 1081 52.42 -12.37 2.87
CA ASP A 1081 53.01 -13.45 2.04
C ASP A 1081 52.32 -14.83 2.23
N PHE A 1082 51.31 -14.87 3.11
CA PHE A 1082 50.54 -16.03 3.52
C PHE A 1082 49.54 -16.54 2.47
N VAL A 1083 49.40 -15.86 1.33
CA VAL A 1083 48.62 -16.32 0.17
C VAL A 1083 49.03 -17.74 -0.27
N SER A 1084 50.34 -18.01 -0.27
CA SER A 1084 50.91 -19.33 -0.57
C SER A 1084 50.47 -20.41 0.44
N VAL A 1085 50.61 -20.11 1.73
CA VAL A 1085 50.20 -20.99 2.85
C VAL A 1085 48.68 -21.21 2.85
N ALA A 1086 47.89 -20.21 2.48
CA ALA A 1086 46.45 -20.30 2.32
C ALA A 1086 46.05 -21.23 1.15
N ALA A 1087 46.78 -21.18 0.03
CA ALA A 1087 46.58 -22.12 -1.06
C ALA A 1087 46.89 -23.56 -0.63
N GLU A 1088 48.00 -23.80 0.09
CA GLU A 1088 48.38 -25.12 0.61
C GLU A 1088 47.40 -25.68 1.67
N LEU A 1089 46.76 -24.82 2.47
CA LEU A 1089 45.71 -25.21 3.42
C LEU A 1089 44.36 -25.57 2.78
N GLY A 1090 44.25 -25.56 1.44
CA GLY A 1090 43.02 -25.93 0.73
C GLY A 1090 41.97 -24.82 0.66
N VAL A 1091 42.35 -23.55 0.89
CA VAL A 1091 41.42 -22.41 0.73
C VAL A 1091 40.87 -22.36 -0.70
N ARG A 1092 41.71 -22.62 -1.71
CA ARG A 1092 41.28 -22.67 -3.12
C ARG A 1092 40.15 -23.67 -3.34
N ASP A 1093 40.23 -24.88 -2.76
CA ASP A 1093 39.17 -25.89 -2.87
C ASP A 1093 37.91 -25.51 -2.09
N GLY A 1094 38.07 -24.93 -0.90
CA GLY A 1094 36.96 -24.45 -0.08
C GLY A 1094 36.14 -23.36 -0.78
N VAL A 1095 36.81 -22.37 -1.37
CA VAL A 1095 36.16 -21.26 -2.08
C VAL A 1095 35.63 -21.69 -3.46
N THR A 1096 36.31 -22.61 -4.17
CA THR A 1096 35.81 -23.15 -5.44
C THR A 1096 34.49 -23.92 -5.27
N LYS A 1097 34.30 -24.64 -4.14
CA LYS A 1097 33.02 -25.27 -3.81
C LYS A 1097 31.88 -24.25 -3.69
N ILE A 1098 32.14 -23.05 -3.17
CA ILE A 1098 31.14 -21.97 -3.09
C ILE A 1098 30.71 -21.49 -4.48
N LEU A 1099 31.64 -21.39 -5.45
CA LEU A 1099 31.30 -21.04 -6.84
C LEU A 1099 30.41 -22.09 -7.53
N SER A 1100 30.47 -23.35 -7.10
CA SER A 1100 29.55 -24.40 -7.59
C SER A 1100 28.19 -24.41 -6.89
N GLY A 1101 28.01 -23.62 -5.83
CA GLY A 1101 26.79 -23.51 -5.04
C GLY A 1101 25.83 -22.43 -5.51
N ALA A 1102 24.54 -22.56 -5.18
CA ALA A 1102 23.49 -21.61 -5.53
C ALA A 1102 23.48 -20.36 -4.61
N PHE A 1103 24.58 -19.62 -4.57
CA PHE A 1103 24.75 -18.43 -3.72
C PHE A 1103 24.53 -17.09 -4.46
N PRO A 1104 24.16 -16.00 -3.76
CA PRO A 1104 23.96 -14.68 -4.37
C PRO A 1104 25.22 -14.10 -5.03
N GLU A 1105 25.05 -13.26 -6.05
CA GLU A 1105 26.14 -12.69 -6.86
C GLU A 1105 27.29 -12.04 -6.04
N LYS A 1106 26.98 -11.40 -4.90
CA LYS A 1106 28.00 -10.83 -4.00
C LYS A 1106 28.92 -11.88 -3.36
N VAL A 1107 28.40 -13.07 -3.09
CA VAL A 1107 29.19 -14.22 -2.58
C VAL A 1107 30.12 -14.72 -3.66
N LEU A 1108 29.59 -14.85 -4.89
CA LEU A 1108 30.36 -15.33 -6.05
C LEU A 1108 31.50 -14.38 -6.38
N LYS A 1109 31.25 -13.07 -6.47
CA LYS A 1109 32.29 -12.05 -6.71
C LYS A 1109 33.37 -12.02 -5.63
N CYS A 1110 32.97 -12.09 -4.35
CA CYS A 1110 33.92 -12.17 -3.24
C CYS A 1110 34.78 -13.44 -3.34
N SER A 1111 34.17 -14.58 -3.72
CA SER A 1111 34.85 -15.86 -3.95
C SER A 1111 35.83 -15.81 -5.13
N GLU A 1112 35.40 -15.29 -6.29
CA GLU A 1112 36.23 -15.08 -7.48
C GLU A 1112 37.45 -14.22 -7.16
N ARG A 1113 37.25 -13.15 -6.37
CA ARG A 1113 38.32 -12.24 -5.97
C ARG A 1113 39.34 -12.89 -5.05
N ILE A 1114 38.90 -13.73 -4.10
CA ILE A 1114 39.81 -14.52 -3.25
C ILE A 1114 40.61 -15.52 -4.10
N LEU A 1115 39.95 -16.19 -5.04
CA LEU A 1115 40.58 -17.12 -5.98
C LEU A 1115 41.51 -16.45 -6.99
N ALA A 1116 41.41 -15.14 -7.20
CA ALA A 1116 42.32 -14.35 -8.01
C ALA A 1116 43.58 -13.90 -7.24
N MET A 1117 43.58 -13.97 -5.91
CA MET A 1117 44.77 -13.73 -5.09
C MET A 1117 45.58 -15.03 -4.88
N LEU A 1118 44.88 -16.16 -4.65
CA LEU A 1118 45.45 -17.50 -4.46
C LEU A 1118 45.96 -18.12 -5.76
#